data_AF-A0A9D3STL7-F1
#
_entry.id   AF-A0A9D3STL7-F1
#
_cell.length_a   1.000
_cell.length_b   1.000
_cell.length_c   1.000
_cell.angle_alpha   90.00
_cell.angle_beta   90.00
_cell.angle_gamma   90.00
#
_symmetry.space_group_name_H-M   'P 1'
#
loop_
_entity.id
_entity.type
_entity.pdbx_description
1 polymer ?
#
loop_
_entity_poly.entity_id
_entity_poly.type
_entity_poly.pdbx_seq_one_letter_code
_entity_poly.pdbx_strand_id
1 'polypeptide(L)'
;MAEAHQAVAFQFTITPEGFDLQLSHQALNQIYISGLRSWKKRINRVKNGVLKGVYPASPASWLFVAVVILATLYGNFDPSMGLISKIQDHLPLSVSLSSQEQTMLSVLVFSTLLWFSLVLMLRFCLKLLLTYHRWMFEQHGRISTTTKLWVTLVKLLSNRKPLLYSYQSSLPHLPVPPIRDTLQRYLESVLPLLNSAEFDHMTQLAADFEQNLGKRLQTYLRLKALWATNYVSDWWEEYVYLRGRSPIMVNSNYYGMDFLYVTPTTKQAARAGNTITALLLYRRKVNREELEPSRVPGTVIPLCAAQCERMFNTTRTPGEETDTLRHWEDSEFVAVYHRGRYFRLWVYSAGRLLSPREIQHQIQNILDHPSAPAPGEERLGALTAGNRVPWARVRKQFFSSGVNKRSLDCIEKAAFFVTLDDEEEGMKGDDPSGNLDRYAKSLLHGKCYDRWFDKSFSVVIYKNGKTGLNAEHSWADAPTVAHLWEFTLATDAFQLGYDTNGNCRGEVQRSLPPPQRLNWDIPSEVQEQIKESLVVAQALADDVDCHVFPFSVFGKGSIKKLKISPDAFIQISLQLAYYRDHGGFCLIYEASMTRLFREGRTETVRSCSKESCEFVLGLEAGEGKDQCISLLRKAAEKHQNLYKLAMTGSGIDRHLFCLYVVSKYLGVQSPFLKKVLSEPWRLSTSQTPVQQMELFDLINHPEFISLGGGFGPVADDGYGVSYIIVGENMINFHVSSKNSCTHTNSGRFGAQISQALKDMMSLFSSNPEKPVEKKQLGEPQNNEDMNSLIHDISGMKGRSCSVWIVMAGVLLTVRVCDAECIGNNFKQHITNNLLADHWFQMKNFTPTGQEVTLQHEFLSVLNTLCSSFTANKQLFTPDPVNATEQSKVVWTYSIMIKALVNVKGSKAWTVDEILHFCRNSCSESYGTSFINTTQFEKMYKKVCVWNRAVPECPPQNYLLSTASPSPSAGLSPQPPSLNASAEAQNSDAQKTEGPVVIILIIIMIIMAIIIIIMGIIIFRQHKGEGNSQNQKNYERNKEDEEVAQSRDFREHQHSLLLLLSLLFISTMEKIPV
;
A
#
# COMPACT_ATOMS: atom_id res chain seq x y z
N MET A 1 17.85 32.04 -35.61
CA MET A 1 19.16 31.48 -35.20
C MET A 1 19.84 32.28 -34.09
N ALA A 2 19.75 33.63 -34.06
CA ALA A 2 20.42 34.47 -33.05
C ALA A 2 20.29 33.99 -31.58
N GLU A 3 19.09 33.60 -31.14
CA GLU A 3 18.83 33.13 -29.75
C GLU A 3 19.67 31.91 -29.32
N ALA A 4 20.15 31.10 -30.27
CA ALA A 4 21.00 29.95 -29.95
C ALA A 4 22.36 30.38 -29.36
N HIS A 5 22.86 31.57 -29.71
CA HIS A 5 24.20 32.04 -29.30
C HIS A 5 24.29 32.44 -27.82
N GLN A 6 23.17 32.74 -27.15
CA GLN A 6 23.14 33.07 -25.72
C GLN A 6 23.13 31.83 -24.80
N ALA A 7 22.84 30.64 -25.35
CA ALA A 7 22.72 29.40 -24.57
C ALA A 7 23.96 28.48 -24.67
N VAL A 8 24.98 28.84 -25.45
CA VAL A 8 26.18 28.01 -25.62
C VAL A 8 27.18 28.29 -24.50
N ALA A 9 27.59 27.24 -23.77
CA ALA A 9 28.60 27.34 -22.72
C ALA A 9 30.01 27.69 -23.25
N PHE A 10 30.20 27.56 -24.57
CA PHE A 10 31.42 27.83 -25.31
C PHE A 10 31.04 28.64 -26.55
N GLN A 11 31.38 29.93 -26.60
CA GLN A 11 31.43 30.61 -27.90
C GLN A 11 32.80 30.35 -28.53
N PHE A 12 32.78 29.87 -29.76
CA PHE A 12 33.97 29.49 -30.52
C PHE A 12 34.06 30.41 -31.74
N THR A 13 35.02 31.34 -31.72
CA THR A 13 35.18 32.35 -32.76
C THR A 13 36.55 32.21 -33.39
N ILE A 14 36.60 31.77 -34.65
CA ILE A 14 37.83 31.71 -35.42
C ILE A 14 38.08 33.11 -35.99
N THR A 15 39.15 33.76 -35.54
CA THR A 15 39.61 35.05 -36.06
C THR A 15 40.87 34.84 -36.91
N PRO A 16 41.27 35.82 -37.74
CA PRO A 16 42.52 35.73 -38.50
C PRO A 16 43.78 35.61 -37.62
N GLU A 17 43.69 35.98 -36.35
CA GLU A 17 44.80 36.00 -35.38
C GLU A 17 44.81 34.76 -34.45
N GLY A 18 43.74 33.96 -34.43
CA GLY A 18 43.67 32.73 -33.63
C GLY A 18 42.27 32.33 -33.19
N PHE A 19 42.22 31.39 -32.23
CA PHE A 19 41.01 30.89 -31.60
C PHE A 19 40.61 31.78 -30.41
N ASP A 20 39.48 32.49 -30.49
CA ASP A 20 38.84 33.08 -29.31
C ASP A 20 37.82 32.08 -28.72
N LEU A 21 37.85 31.94 -27.39
CA LEU A 21 37.11 30.92 -26.63
C LEU A 21 36.47 31.55 -25.39
N GLN A 22 35.31 32.19 -25.58
CA GLN A 22 34.61 32.83 -24.47
C GLN A 22 33.85 31.79 -23.63
N LEU A 23 34.42 31.49 -22.45
CA LEU A 23 33.88 30.56 -21.46
C LEU A 23 32.98 31.30 -20.45
N SER A 24 31.68 31.02 -20.49
CA SER A 24 30.76 31.57 -19.48
C SER A 24 30.99 30.90 -18.13
N HIS A 25 31.52 31.65 -17.16
CA HIS A 25 31.69 31.19 -15.77
C HIS A 25 30.38 30.65 -15.15
N GLN A 26 29.23 31.24 -15.51
CA GLN A 26 27.92 30.75 -15.05
C GLN A 26 27.58 29.39 -15.67
N ALA A 27 27.85 29.20 -16.97
CA ALA A 27 27.63 27.93 -17.64
C ALA A 27 28.57 26.82 -17.11
N LEU A 28 29.86 27.13 -16.90
CA LEU A 28 30.81 26.23 -16.25
C LEU A 28 30.36 25.83 -14.84
N ASN A 29 29.82 26.78 -14.06
CA ASN A 29 29.27 26.47 -12.73
C ASN A 29 28.04 25.55 -12.83
N GLN A 30 27.11 25.77 -13.78
CA GLN A 30 25.98 24.85 -13.97
C GLN A 30 26.43 23.46 -14.46
N ILE A 31 27.45 23.36 -15.32
CA ILE A 31 28.07 22.09 -15.73
C ILE A 31 28.69 21.38 -14.51
N TYR A 32 29.43 22.10 -13.67
CA TYR A 32 30.02 21.57 -12.44
C TYR A 32 28.96 21.07 -11.45
N ILE A 33 27.93 21.87 -11.15
CA ILE A 33 26.85 21.48 -10.24
C ILE A 33 26.03 20.32 -10.84
N SER A 34 25.80 20.28 -12.15
CA SER A 34 25.17 19.15 -12.84
C SER A 34 26.01 17.87 -12.72
N GLY A 35 27.34 17.99 -12.91
CA GLY A 35 28.31 16.92 -12.66
C GLY A 35 28.22 16.39 -11.22
N LEU A 36 28.30 17.28 -10.22
CA LEU A 36 28.14 16.93 -8.81
C LEU A 36 26.80 16.24 -8.51
N ARG A 37 25.70 16.68 -9.13
CA ARG A 37 24.37 16.04 -9.00
C ARG A 37 24.35 14.65 -9.60
N SER A 38 24.88 14.49 -10.82
CA SER A 38 24.99 13.20 -11.49
C SER A 38 25.83 12.22 -10.68
N TRP A 39 27.00 12.64 -10.18
CA TRP A 39 27.84 11.87 -9.27
C TRP A 39 27.12 11.52 -7.97
N LYS A 40 26.53 12.49 -7.26
CA LYS A 40 25.77 12.26 -6.02
C LYS A 40 24.59 11.31 -6.23
N LYS A 41 23.93 11.37 -7.40
CA LYS A 41 22.87 10.46 -7.78
C LYS A 41 23.38 9.06 -8.12
N ARG A 42 24.51 8.94 -8.83
CA ARG A 42 25.16 7.65 -9.12
C ARG A 42 25.63 6.97 -7.83
N ILE A 43 26.24 7.73 -6.91
CA ILE A 43 26.62 7.27 -5.56
C ILE A 43 25.37 6.84 -4.77
N ASN A 44 24.27 7.60 -4.79
CA ASN A 44 23.02 7.19 -4.15
C ASN A 44 22.41 5.93 -4.79
N ARG A 45 22.45 5.79 -6.12
CA ARG A 45 22.00 4.57 -6.83
C ARG A 45 22.85 3.35 -6.44
N VAL A 46 24.17 3.49 -6.36
CA VAL A 46 25.08 2.44 -5.88
C VAL A 46 24.82 2.11 -4.40
N LYS A 47 24.70 3.12 -3.54
CA LYS A 47 24.37 2.96 -2.11
C LYS A 47 23.05 2.22 -1.92
N ASN A 48 21.99 2.62 -2.62
CA ASN A 48 20.70 1.93 -2.58
C ASN A 48 20.81 0.52 -3.14
N GLY A 49 21.55 0.34 -4.24
CA GLY A 49 21.89 -0.96 -4.82
C GLY A 49 22.55 -1.91 -3.81
N VAL A 50 23.50 -1.42 -3.00
CA VAL A 50 24.11 -2.19 -1.90
C VAL A 50 23.09 -2.41 -0.78
N LEU A 51 22.36 -1.39 -0.31
CA LEU A 51 21.40 -1.51 0.80
C LEU A 51 20.28 -2.51 0.50
N LYS A 52 19.66 -2.46 -0.68
CA LYS A 52 18.70 -3.47 -1.12
C LYS A 52 19.38 -4.79 -1.48
N GLY A 53 20.61 -4.72 -2.00
CA GLY A 53 21.51 -5.84 -2.31
C GLY A 53 21.92 -6.70 -1.12
N VAL A 54 21.89 -6.16 0.10
CA VAL A 54 22.19 -6.91 1.34
C VAL A 54 20.96 -7.23 2.19
N TYR A 55 19.81 -6.59 1.95
CA TYR A 55 18.58 -6.84 2.71
C TYR A 55 18.19 -8.34 2.67
N PRO A 56 17.86 -8.99 3.81
CA PRO A 56 17.55 -8.41 5.13
C PRO A 56 18.75 -8.20 6.06
N ALA A 57 19.99 -8.46 5.63
CA ALA A 57 21.18 -8.07 6.37
C ALA A 57 21.41 -6.54 6.31
N SER A 58 22.58 -6.07 6.75
CA SER A 58 22.98 -4.66 6.66
C SER A 58 24.47 -4.55 6.33
N PRO A 59 24.96 -3.45 5.73
CA PRO A 59 26.39 -3.29 5.46
C PRO A 59 27.24 -3.37 6.74
N ALA A 60 26.71 -2.89 7.88
CA ALA A 60 27.37 -2.98 9.18
C ALA A 60 27.55 -4.44 9.68
N SER A 61 26.75 -5.42 9.20
CA SER A 61 26.95 -6.81 9.61
C SER A 61 28.13 -7.49 8.90
N TRP A 62 28.68 -6.88 7.84
CA TRP A 62 29.97 -7.29 7.29
C TRP A 62 31.10 -7.04 8.29
N LEU A 63 31.11 -5.87 8.93
CA LEU A 63 32.11 -5.52 9.95
C LEU A 63 32.07 -6.49 11.13
N PHE A 64 30.87 -6.89 11.56
CA PHE A 64 30.72 -7.91 12.60
C PHE A 64 31.35 -9.25 12.18
N VAL A 65 31.09 -9.74 10.96
CA VAL A 65 31.72 -10.97 10.44
C VAL A 65 33.24 -10.80 10.37
N ALA A 66 33.74 -9.72 9.78
CA ALA A 66 35.19 -9.48 9.65
C ALA A 66 35.92 -9.41 11.00
N VAL A 67 35.36 -8.69 11.98
CA VAL A 67 35.90 -8.62 13.34
C VAL A 67 35.84 -9.98 14.05
N VAL A 68 34.77 -10.76 13.84
CA VAL A 68 34.62 -12.11 14.40
C VAL A 68 35.69 -13.06 13.86
N ILE A 69 35.88 -13.14 12.53
CA ILE A 69 36.89 -14.00 11.90
C ILE A 69 38.30 -13.59 12.30
N LEU A 70 38.59 -12.27 12.32
CA LEU A 70 39.87 -11.73 12.75
C LEU A 70 40.18 -12.04 14.22
N ALA A 71 39.18 -11.92 15.11
CA ALA A 71 39.34 -12.24 16.53
C ALA A 71 39.57 -13.73 16.78
N THR A 72 38.91 -14.64 16.04
CA THR A 72 39.19 -16.08 16.15
C THR A 72 40.61 -16.41 15.72
N LEU A 73 41.12 -15.78 14.66
CA LEU A 73 42.48 -16.02 14.15
C LEU A 73 43.55 -15.49 15.11
N TYR A 74 43.35 -14.31 15.72
CA TYR A 74 44.21 -13.86 16.83
C TYR A 74 44.15 -14.78 18.06
N GLY A 75 43.07 -15.54 18.22
CA GLY A 75 42.94 -16.63 19.20
C GLY A 75 43.56 -17.97 18.77
N ASN A 76 44.28 -18.03 17.65
CA ASN A 76 44.82 -19.24 17.02
C ASN A 76 43.76 -20.30 16.59
N PHE A 77 42.51 -19.87 16.37
CA PHE A 77 41.46 -20.70 15.76
C PHE A 77 41.13 -20.18 14.36
N ASP A 78 41.35 -21.01 13.33
CA ASP A 78 40.90 -20.69 11.97
C ASP A 78 39.49 -21.25 11.70
N PRO A 79 38.44 -20.41 11.68
CA PRO A 79 37.08 -20.85 11.35
C PRO A 79 36.89 -21.14 9.85
N SER A 80 37.90 -20.88 9.01
CA SER A 80 37.84 -21.16 7.57
C SER A 80 38.32 -22.57 7.18
N MET A 81 38.84 -23.37 8.13
CA MET A 81 39.38 -24.71 7.86
C MET A 81 40.48 -24.71 6.77
N GLY A 82 41.38 -23.73 6.81
CA GLY A 82 42.45 -23.56 5.82
C GLY A 82 42.01 -22.93 4.50
N LEU A 83 40.82 -22.31 4.41
CA LEU A 83 40.43 -21.55 3.21
C LEU A 83 41.18 -20.21 3.13
N ILE A 84 41.48 -19.58 4.27
CA ILE A 84 42.18 -18.28 4.32
C ILE A 84 43.63 -18.40 3.86
N SER A 85 44.35 -19.48 4.22
CA SER A 85 45.67 -19.77 3.67
C SER A 85 45.60 -20.09 2.17
N LYS A 86 44.63 -20.90 1.73
CA LYS A 86 44.42 -21.15 0.28
C LYS A 86 44.12 -19.89 -0.51
N ILE A 87 43.38 -18.92 0.05
CA ILE A 87 43.18 -17.60 -0.55
C ILE A 87 44.51 -16.84 -0.62
N GLN A 88 45.30 -16.86 0.45
CA GLN A 88 46.63 -16.22 0.50
C GLN A 88 47.58 -16.77 -0.57
N ASP A 89 47.65 -18.09 -0.74
CA ASP A 89 48.47 -18.77 -1.74
C ASP A 89 48.12 -18.37 -3.19
N HIS A 90 46.86 -17.98 -3.44
CA HIS A 90 46.34 -17.64 -4.77
C HIS A 90 46.19 -16.12 -5.00
N LEU A 91 46.62 -15.26 -4.07
CA LEU A 91 46.59 -13.81 -4.27
C LEU A 91 47.72 -13.35 -5.21
N PRO A 92 47.42 -12.72 -6.37
CA PRO A 92 48.43 -12.30 -7.35
C PRO A 92 49.26 -11.07 -6.92
N LEU A 93 49.24 -10.73 -5.63
CA LEU A 93 49.91 -9.58 -5.01
C LEU A 93 51.01 -10.01 -4.02
N SER A 94 51.33 -11.31 -3.96
CA SER A 94 52.30 -11.92 -3.03
C SER A 94 53.72 -11.32 -3.09
N VAL A 95 54.08 -10.67 -4.19
CA VAL A 95 55.39 -10.00 -4.40
C VAL A 95 55.41 -8.56 -3.83
N SER A 96 54.27 -7.98 -3.48
CA SER A 96 54.14 -6.54 -3.15
C SER A 96 53.52 -6.24 -1.79
N LEU A 97 53.13 -7.26 -1.02
CA LEU A 97 52.52 -7.13 0.30
C LEU A 97 53.27 -8.00 1.31
N SER A 98 53.44 -7.53 2.55
CA SER A 98 54.01 -8.34 3.63
C SER A 98 53.09 -9.50 4.02
N SER A 99 53.64 -10.53 4.67
CA SER A 99 52.87 -11.70 5.13
C SER A 99 51.65 -11.30 5.98
N GLN A 100 51.77 -10.29 6.86
CA GLN A 100 50.65 -9.81 7.68
C GLN A 100 49.55 -9.13 6.83
N GLU A 101 49.92 -8.32 5.83
CA GLU A 101 48.97 -7.67 4.93
C GLU A 101 48.26 -8.69 4.02
N GLN A 102 48.98 -9.71 3.54
CA GLN A 102 48.41 -10.82 2.78
C GLN A 102 47.39 -11.61 3.63
N THR A 103 47.71 -11.92 4.89
CA THR A 103 46.78 -12.56 5.82
C THR A 103 45.55 -11.69 6.05
N MET A 104 45.71 -10.39 6.35
CA MET A 104 44.58 -9.48 6.55
C MET A 104 43.69 -9.36 5.29
N LEU A 105 44.29 -9.28 4.09
CA LEU A 105 43.53 -9.25 2.84
C LEU A 105 42.75 -10.55 2.63
N SER A 106 43.36 -11.70 2.92
CA SER A 106 42.72 -13.02 2.81
C SER A 106 41.56 -13.20 3.81
N VAL A 107 41.72 -12.69 5.04
CA VAL A 107 40.65 -12.61 6.06
C VAL A 107 39.49 -11.74 5.57
N LEU A 108 39.77 -10.59 4.97
CA LEU A 108 38.74 -9.69 4.44
C LEU A 108 38.00 -10.29 3.24
N VAL A 109 38.72 -10.98 2.34
CA VAL A 109 38.12 -11.72 1.21
C VAL A 109 37.21 -12.84 1.72
N PHE A 110 37.70 -13.71 2.60
CA PHE A 110 36.91 -14.80 3.19
C PHE A 110 35.67 -14.27 3.94
N SER A 111 35.85 -13.25 4.78
CA SER A 111 34.76 -12.62 5.54
C SER A 111 33.69 -12.01 4.63
N THR A 112 34.10 -11.46 3.48
CA THR A 112 33.18 -10.91 2.47
C THR A 112 32.39 -12.01 1.76
N LEU A 113 33.04 -13.11 1.36
CA LEU A 113 32.39 -14.27 0.73
C LEU A 113 31.42 -14.97 1.70
N LEU A 114 31.82 -15.16 2.95
CA LEU A 114 30.98 -15.71 4.02
C LEU A 114 29.77 -14.81 4.29
N TRP A 115 29.98 -13.50 4.47
CA TRP A 115 28.90 -12.55 4.68
C TRP A 115 27.91 -12.50 3.49
N PHE A 116 28.40 -12.50 2.25
CA PHE A 116 27.55 -12.55 1.06
C PHE A 116 26.75 -13.86 0.97
N SER A 117 27.37 -14.99 1.34
CA SER A 117 26.68 -16.28 1.41
C SER A 117 25.57 -16.29 2.47
N LEU A 118 25.83 -15.73 3.66
CA LEU A 118 24.83 -15.54 4.71
C LEU A 118 23.69 -14.60 4.27
N VAL A 119 24.00 -13.52 3.53
CA VAL A 119 23.00 -12.63 2.91
C VAL A 119 22.09 -13.39 1.95
N LEU A 120 22.65 -14.22 1.05
CA LEU A 120 21.88 -15.03 0.12
C LEU A 120 21.03 -16.09 0.86
N MET A 121 21.58 -16.73 1.90
CA MET A 121 20.86 -17.70 2.74
C MET A 121 19.66 -17.04 3.45
N LEU A 122 19.85 -15.86 4.06
CA LEU A 122 18.78 -15.10 4.73
C LEU A 122 17.68 -14.68 3.73
N ARG A 123 18.06 -14.27 2.51
CA ARG A 123 17.12 -13.94 1.43
C ARG A 123 16.32 -15.15 0.94
N PHE A 124 16.98 -16.30 0.83
CA PHE A 124 16.34 -17.56 0.45
C PHE A 124 15.37 -18.03 1.55
N CYS A 125 15.76 -17.96 2.82
CA CYS A 125 14.87 -18.23 3.96
C CYS A 125 13.66 -17.29 3.96
N LEU A 126 13.85 -15.99 3.71
CA LEU A 126 12.74 -15.04 3.58
C LEU A 126 11.82 -15.37 2.38
N LYS A 127 12.37 -15.83 1.25
CA LYS A 127 11.60 -16.28 0.08
C LYS A 127 10.78 -17.54 0.37
N LEU A 128 11.36 -18.53 1.06
CA LEU A 128 10.63 -19.72 1.52
C LEU A 128 9.51 -19.35 2.50
N LEU A 129 9.79 -18.46 3.46
CA LEU A 129 8.75 -17.95 4.37
C LEU A 129 7.63 -17.25 3.60
N LEU A 130 7.94 -16.33 2.68
CA LEU A 130 6.94 -15.62 1.89
C LEU A 130 6.20 -16.51 0.86
N THR A 131 6.63 -17.76 0.65
CA THR A 131 5.90 -18.76 -0.16
C THR A 131 4.74 -19.42 0.63
N TYR A 132 4.74 -19.31 1.97
CA TYR A 132 3.69 -19.86 2.82
C TYR A 132 2.45 -18.97 2.83
N HIS A 133 1.32 -19.50 2.33
CA HIS A 133 0.09 -18.73 2.12
C HIS A 133 -1.12 -19.22 2.95
N ARG A 134 -0.98 -20.33 3.69
CA ARG A 134 -2.09 -20.92 4.47
C ARG A 134 -2.71 -19.99 5.51
N TRP A 135 -1.96 -19.01 6.00
CA TRP A 135 -2.45 -17.99 6.93
C TRP A 135 -3.68 -17.21 6.41
N MET A 136 -3.90 -17.12 5.09
CA MET A 136 -5.13 -16.53 4.52
C MET A 136 -6.36 -17.44 4.64
N PHE A 137 -6.16 -18.75 4.68
CA PHE A 137 -7.23 -19.75 4.75
C PHE A 137 -7.59 -20.14 6.20
N GLU A 138 -6.77 -19.74 7.18
CA GLU A 138 -7.10 -19.89 8.60
C GLU A 138 -8.30 -19.01 9.00
N GLN A 139 -9.10 -19.50 9.96
CA GLN A 139 -10.26 -18.76 10.48
C GLN A 139 -9.82 -17.60 11.39
N HIS A 140 -10.45 -16.44 11.24
CA HIS A 140 -10.21 -15.28 12.12
C HIS A 140 -10.35 -15.65 13.60
N GLY A 141 -9.33 -15.33 14.40
CA GLY A 141 -9.24 -15.69 15.82
C GLY A 141 -8.70 -17.09 16.12
N ARG A 142 -8.56 -17.98 15.12
CA ARG A 142 -8.06 -19.36 15.27
C ARG A 142 -6.74 -19.57 14.51
N ILE A 143 -5.75 -18.75 14.83
CA ILE A 143 -4.42 -18.81 14.21
C ILE A 143 -3.65 -20.04 14.73
N SER A 144 -3.14 -20.87 13.82
CA SER A 144 -2.39 -22.09 14.15
C SER A 144 -1.03 -21.79 14.81
N THR A 145 -0.48 -22.76 15.54
CA THR A 145 0.88 -22.66 16.10
C THR A 145 1.94 -22.52 15.01
N THR A 146 1.74 -23.18 13.86
CA THR A 146 2.58 -23.03 12.67
C THR A 146 2.56 -21.59 12.14
N THR A 147 1.38 -20.99 11.96
CA THR A 147 1.25 -19.60 11.49
C THR A 147 1.80 -18.60 12.51
N LYS A 148 1.62 -18.84 13.82
CA LYS A 148 2.24 -18.00 14.88
C LYS A 148 3.77 -18.02 14.83
N LEU A 149 4.38 -19.20 14.67
CA LEU A 149 5.83 -19.36 14.51
C LEU A 149 6.31 -18.68 13.22
N TRP A 150 5.61 -18.93 12.11
CA TRP A 150 5.91 -18.33 10.81
C TRP A 150 5.85 -16.78 10.82
N VAL A 151 4.80 -16.18 11.38
CA VAL A 151 4.72 -14.71 11.54
C VAL A 151 5.89 -14.18 12.37
N THR A 152 6.33 -14.93 13.38
CA THR A 152 7.46 -14.54 14.24
C THR A 152 8.79 -14.57 13.47
N LEU A 153 9.01 -15.59 12.64
CA LEU A 153 10.19 -15.70 11.76
C LEU A 153 10.19 -14.61 10.67
N VAL A 154 9.05 -14.36 10.02
CA VAL A 154 8.90 -13.27 9.03
C VAL A 154 9.16 -11.92 9.68
N LYS A 155 8.62 -11.67 10.88
CA LYS A 155 8.91 -10.45 11.66
C LYS A 155 10.39 -10.29 11.94
N LEU A 156 11.06 -11.34 12.44
CA LEU A 156 12.48 -11.31 12.78
C LEU A 156 13.35 -10.95 11.57
N LEU A 157 13.11 -11.57 10.41
CA LEU A 157 13.84 -11.25 9.18
C LEU A 157 13.42 -9.91 8.54
N SER A 158 12.22 -9.40 8.83
CA SER A 158 11.70 -8.14 8.25
C SER A 158 11.90 -6.90 9.12
N ASN A 159 12.48 -7.03 10.33
CA ASN A 159 12.47 -5.99 11.37
C ASN A 159 13.38 -4.76 11.09
N ARG A 160 14.03 -4.68 9.92
CA ARG A 160 14.87 -3.54 9.51
C ARG A 160 14.13 -2.64 8.54
N LYS A 161 14.27 -1.33 8.69
CA LYS A 161 13.73 -0.29 7.78
C LYS A 161 14.12 -0.62 6.33
N PRO A 162 13.18 -1.05 5.47
CA PRO A 162 13.46 -1.43 4.09
C PRO A 162 13.40 -0.20 3.17
N LEU A 163 14.14 -0.26 2.07
CA LEU A 163 13.90 0.62 0.91
C LEU A 163 12.72 0.06 0.09
N LEU A 164 12.09 0.89 -0.74
CA LEU A 164 10.95 0.52 -1.60
C LEU A 164 11.13 -0.84 -2.32
N TYR A 165 12.34 -1.11 -2.84
CA TYR A 165 12.64 -2.33 -3.58
C TYR A 165 13.39 -3.42 -2.78
N SER A 166 13.61 -3.25 -1.47
CA SER A 166 14.35 -4.21 -0.61
C SER A 166 13.79 -5.63 -0.63
N TYR A 167 12.47 -5.82 -0.77
CA TYR A 167 11.86 -7.14 -0.78
C TYR A 167 11.84 -7.82 -2.16
N GLN A 168 12.10 -7.13 -3.28
CA GLN A 168 11.85 -7.69 -4.62
C GLN A 168 12.70 -8.93 -4.96
N SER A 169 13.88 -9.07 -4.35
CA SER A 169 14.72 -10.29 -4.48
C SER A 169 14.23 -11.46 -3.62
N SER A 170 13.39 -11.21 -2.62
CA SER A 170 12.87 -12.20 -1.66
C SER A 170 11.39 -12.52 -1.84
N LEU A 171 10.68 -11.86 -2.76
CA LEU A 171 9.32 -12.27 -3.12
C LEU A 171 9.32 -13.62 -3.86
N PRO A 172 8.33 -14.50 -3.63
CA PRO A 172 8.16 -15.74 -4.39
C PRO A 172 7.85 -15.43 -5.87
N HIS A 173 8.10 -16.39 -6.77
CA HIS A 173 7.61 -16.32 -8.15
C HIS A 173 6.16 -16.84 -8.17
N LEU A 174 5.33 -16.35 -9.08
CA LEU A 174 3.94 -16.81 -9.22
C LEU A 174 3.91 -18.31 -9.56
N PRO A 175 3.19 -19.16 -8.81
CA PRO A 175 3.09 -20.59 -9.09
C PRO A 175 2.23 -20.87 -10.32
N VAL A 176 2.57 -21.91 -11.08
CA VAL A 176 1.71 -22.43 -12.14
C VAL A 176 0.75 -23.46 -11.52
N PRO A 177 -0.57 -23.26 -11.55
CA PRO A 177 -1.52 -24.23 -11.00
C PRO A 177 -1.47 -25.60 -11.70
N PRO A 178 -1.97 -26.66 -11.06
CA PRO A 178 -2.33 -27.87 -11.78
C PRO A 178 -3.50 -27.61 -12.73
N ILE A 179 -3.42 -28.18 -13.94
CA ILE A 179 -4.49 -28.09 -14.94
C ILE A 179 -5.83 -28.61 -14.42
N ARG A 180 -5.85 -29.77 -13.76
CA ARG A 180 -7.06 -30.40 -13.21
C ARG A 180 -7.84 -29.47 -12.29
N ASP A 181 -7.17 -28.88 -11.30
CA ASP A 181 -7.80 -27.95 -10.36
C ASP A 181 -8.31 -26.68 -11.06
N THR A 182 -7.62 -26.25 -12.12
CA THR A 182 -8.00 -25.09 -12.94
C THR A 182 -9.28 -25.38 -13.72
N LEU A 183 -9.38 -26.58 -14.31
CA LEU A 183 -10.54 -27.05 -15.06
C LEU A 183 -11.75 -27.31 -14.14
N GLN A 184 -11.53 -27.92 -12.97
CA GLN A 184 -12.59 -28.09 -11.96
C GLN A 184 -13.15 -26.72 -11.53
N ARG A 185 -12.28 -25.76 -11.16
CA ARG A 185 -12.72 -24.40 -10.78
C ARG A 185 -13.38 -23.65 -11.94
N TYR A 186 -12.95 -23.86 -13.18
CA TYR A 186 -13.65 -23.33 -14.35
C TYR A 186 -15.07 -23.88 -14.45
N LEU A 187 -15.25 -25.21 -14.40
CA LEU A 187 -16.57 -25.85 -14.48
C LEU A 187 -17.48 -25.42 -13.31
N GLU A 188 -16.97 -25.35 -12.07
CA GLU A 188 -17.70 -24.78 -10.93
C GLU A 188 -18.16 -23.33 -11.17
N SER A 189 -17.39 -22.53 -11.93
CA SER A 189 -17.73 -21.13 -12.21
C SER A 189 -18.76 -20.92 -13.34
N VAL A 190 -18.88 -21.88 -14.28
CA VAL A 190 -19.82 -21.77 -15.41
C VAL A 190 -21.10 -22.60 -15.23
N LEU A 191 -21.15 -23.48 -14.22
CA LEU A 191 -22.35 -24.22 -13.83
C LEU A 191 -23.63 -23.34 -13.65
N PRO A 192 -23.59 -22.13 -13.05
CA PRO A 192 -24.78 -21.28 -12.95
C PRO A 192 -25.05 -20.42 -14.20
N LEU A 193 -24.25 -20.54 -15.27
CA LEU A 193 -24.29 -19.71 -16.47
C LEU A 193 -24.65 -20.46 -17.76
N LEU A 194 -24.67 -21.79 -17.71
CA LEU A 194 -24.90 -22.69 -18.84
C LEU A 194 -26.13 -23.56 -18.59
N ASN A 195 -26.86 -23.92 -19.65
CA ASN A 195 -27.86 -24.98 -19.54
C ASN A 195 -27.19 -26.37 -19.47
N SER A 196 -27.94 -27.41 -19.08
CA SER A 196 -27.38 -28.75 -18.87
C SER A 196 -26.62 -29.31 -20.08
N ALA A 197 -27.15 -29.15 -21.30
CA ALA A 197 -26.49 -29.66 -22.51
C ALA A 197 -25.22 -28.88 -22.86
N GLU A 198 -25.21 -27.57 -22.61
CA GLU A 198 -24.00 -26.75 -22.74
C GLU A 198 -22.94 -27.12 -21.69
N PHE A 199 -23.37 -27.38 -20.44
CA PHE A 199 -22.48 -27.78 -19.36
C PHE A 199 -21.87 -29.17 -19.58
N ASP A 200 -22.65 -30.14 -20.04
CA ASP A 200 -22.17 -31.48 -20.40
C ASP A 200 -21.15 -31.42 -21.54
N HIS A 201 -21.44 -30.63 -22.59
CA HIS A 201 -20.50 -30.40 -23.69
C HIS A 201 -19.21 -29.68 -23.22
N MET A 202 -19.32 -28.67 -22.36
CA MET A 202 -18.13 -28.02 -21.78
C MET A 202 -17.32 -28.93 -20.87
N THR A 203 -17.98 -29.85 -20.16
CA THR A 203 -17.32 -30.88 -19.34
C THR A 203 -16.56 -31.88 -20.22
N GLN A 204 -17.13 -32.30 -21.35
CA GLN A 204 -16.45 -33.14 -22.34
C GLN A 204 -15.23 -32.43 -22.95
N LEU A 205 -15.37 -31.16 -23.35
CA LEU A 205 -14.26 -30.35 -23.88
C LEU A 205 -13.14 -30.12 -22.85
N ALA A 206 -13.49 -29.93 -21.58
CA ALA A 206 -12.50 -29.81 -20.50
C ALA A 206 -11.76 -31.14 -20.28
N ALA A 207 -12.47 -32.28 -20.30
CA ALA A 207 -11.89 -33.61 -20.11
C ALA A 207 -10.94 -34.01 -21.26
N ASP A 208 -11.32 -33.79 -22.53
CA ASP A 208 -10.44 -33.95 -23.68
C ASP A 208 -9.19 -33.07 -23.55
N PHE A 209 -9.37 -31.80 -23.21
CA PHE A 209 -8.27 -30.87 -23.02
C PHE A 209 -7.32 -31.30 -21.90
N GLU A 210 -7.82 -31.80 -20.76
CA GLU A 210 -6.97 -32.34 -19.69
C GLU A 210 -6.19 -33.59 -20.14
N GLN A 211 -6.86 -34.51 -20.82
CA GLN A 211 -6.27 -35.79 -21.20
C GLN A 211 -5.20 -35.64 -22.28
N ASN A 212 -5.46 -34.79 -23.29
CA ASN A 212 -4.66 -34.63 -24.50
C ASN A 212 -3.78 -33.37 -24.47
N LEU A 213 -4.25 -32.26 -25.05
CA LEU A 213 -3.42 -31.10 -25.38
C LEU A 213 -2.91 -30.34 -24.13
N GLY A 214 -3.72 -30.25 -23.08
CA GLY A 214 -3.46 -29.46 -21.88
C GLY A 214 -2.19 -29.87 -21.15
N LYS A 215 -1.90 -31.18 -21.04
CA LYS A 215 -0.65 -31.71 -20.47
C LYS A 215 0.59 -31.18 -21.23
N ARG A 216 0.52 -31.15 -22.57
CA ARG A 216 1.62 -30.63 -23.41
C ARG A 216 1.82 -29.13 -23.17
N LEU A 217 0.75 -28.34 -23.16
CA LEU A 217 0.79 -26.90 -22.92
C LEU A 217 1.32 -26.56 -21.51
N GLN A 218 0.86 -27.31 -20.50
CA GLN A 218 1.30 -27.20 -19.10
C GLN A 218 2.81 -27.40 -18.95
N THR A 219 3.42 -28.33 -19.69
CA THR A 219 4.87 -28.58 -19.65
C THR A 219 5.68 -27.39 -20.18
N TYR A 220 5.29 -26.80 -21.31
CA TYR A 220 5.93 -25.56 -21.79
C TYR A 220 5.71 -24.37 -20.83
N LEU A 221 4.54 -24.29 -20.19
CA LEU A 221 4.25 -23.22 -19.23
C LEU A 221 5.08 -23.35 -17.94
N ARG A 222 5.26 -24.58 -17.44
CA ARG A 222 6.19 -24.89 -16.34
C ARG A 222 7.62 -24.55 -16.74
N LEU A 223 8.05 -24.85 -17.97
CA LEU A 223 9.36 -24.46 -18.47
C LEU A 223 9.54 -22.94 -18.46
N LYS A 224 8.57 -22.15 -18.97
CA LYS A 224 8.61 -20.68 -18.87
C LYS A 224 8.73 -20.20 -17.42
N ALA A 225 8.00 -20.80 -16.48
CA ALA A 225 8.06 -20.43 -15.06
C ALA A 225 9.39 -20.76 -14.35
N LEU A 226 10.26 -21.60 -14.93
CA LEU A 226 11.62 -21.83 -14.42
C LEU A 226 12.59 -20.68 -14.79
N TRP A 227 12.40 -20.08 -15.97
CA TRP A 227 13.30 -19.05 -16.52
C TRP A 227 12.80 -17.61 -16.29
N ALA A 228 11.48 -17.42 -16.23
CA ALA A 228 10.87 -16.12 -16.00
C ALA A 228 10.78 -15.78 -14.49
N THR A 229 10.92 -14.50 -14.17
CA THR A 229 10.62 -13.92 -12.85
C THR A 229 9.14 -14.06 -12.48
N ASN A 230 8.26 -13.94 -13.48
CA ASN A 230 6.84 -14.22 -13.43
C ASN A 230 6.40 -14.76 -14.81
N TYR A 231 5.61 -15.83 -14.86
CA TYR A 231 5.20 -16.46 -16.13
C TYR A 231 3.99 -15.79 -16.80
N VAL A 232 3.32 -14.85 -16.11
CA VAL A 232 2.13 -14.15 -16.63
C VAL A 232 2.48 -12.75 -17.12
N SER A 233 3.29 -12.00 -16.37
CA SER A 233 3.32 -10.53 -16.45
C SER A 233 3.79 -9.95 -17.78
N ASP A 234 4.76 -10.59 -18.45
CA ASP A 234 5.25 -10.15 -19.77
C ASP A 234 4.20 -10.39 -20.87
N TRP A 235 3.61 -11.58 -20.91
CA TRP A 235 2.53 -11.91 -21.83
C TRP A 235 1.24 -11.13 -21.55
N TRP A 236 0.94 -10.82 -20.28
CA TRP A 236 -0.22 -10.01 -19.90
C TRP A 236 -0.07 -8.56 -20.37
N GLU A 237 1.10 -7.96 -20.17
CA GLU A 237 1.43 -6.63 -20.70
C GLU A 237 1.38 -6.60 -22.24
N GLU A 238 1.99 -7.60 -22.90
CA GLU A 238 2.06 -7.67 -24.36
C GLU A 238 0.70 -7.94 -25.03
N TYR A 239 0.05 -9.06 -24.70
CA TYR A 239 -1.10 -9.56 -25.48
C TYR A 239 -2.43 -8.91 -25.13
N VAL A 240 -2.63 -8.46 -23.89
CA VAL A 240 -3.91 -7.85 -23.46
C VAL A 240 -3.91 -6.35 -23.72
N TYR A 241 -2.81 -5.64 -23.46
CA TYR A 241 -2.75 -4.20 -23.64
C TYR A 241 -2.03 -3.80 -24.95
N LEU A 242 -0.76 -4.15 -25.11
CA LEU A 242 0.09 -3.57 -26.16
C LEU A 242 -0.25 -4.03 -27.58
N ARG A 243 -0.72 -5.28 -27.75
CA ARG A 243 -1.25 -5.79 -29.03
C ARG A 243 -2.71 -5.39 -29.30
N GLY A 244 -3.44 -4.87 -28.32
CA GLY A 244 -4.77 -4.28 -28.54
C GLY A 244 -4.71 -3.14 -29.56
N ARG A 245 -5.57 -3.18 -30.60
CA ARG A 245 -5.55 -2.23 -31.74
C ARG A 245 -6.65 -1.16 -31.67
N SER A 246 -7.65 -1.37 -30.82
CA SER A 246 -8.77 -0.47 -30.56
C SER A 246 -8.33 0.82 -29.82
N PRO A 247 -9.15 1.88 -29.81
CA PRO A 247 -8.89 3.10 -29.03
C PRO A 247 -8.67 2.81 -27.53
N ILE A 248 -7.61 3.33 -26.93
CA ILE A 248 -7.30 3.09 -25.50
C ILE A 248 -8.09 3.99 -24.54
N MET A 249 -8.53 5.16 -25.00
CA MET A 249 -9.18 6.23 -24.22
C MET A 249 -10.29 5.73 -23.27
N VAL A 250 -11.20 4.88 -23.76
CA VAL A 250 -12.30 4.29 -22.98
C VAL A 250 -12.04 2.81 -22.68
N ASN A 251 -11.53 2.06 -23.66
CA ASN A 251 -11.43 0.60 -23.59
C ASN A 251 -10.21 0.09 -22.79
N SER A 252 -9.37 0.98 -22.26
CA SER A 252 -8.19 0.59 -21.48
C SER A 252 -7.79 1.60 -20.41
N ASN A 253 -7.85 2.91 -20.68
CA ASN A 253 -7.50 3.93 -19.70
C ASN A 253 -8.55 4.03 -18.60
N TYR A 254 -8.11 4.38 -17.39
CA TYR A 254 -8.95 4.60 -16.22
C TYR A 254 -8.66 5.96 -15.59
N TYR A 255 -9.58 6.46 -14.76
CA TYR A 255 -9.47 7.78 -14.15
C TYR A 255 -9.57 7.76 -12.62
N GLY A 256 -9.12 8.84 -11.97
CA GLY A 256 -9.26 9.12 -10.54
C GLY A 256 -9.72 10.57 -10.29
N MET A 257 -10.56 10.76 -9.27
CA MET A 257 -11.22 12.03 -8.93
C MET A 257 -10.62 12.73 -7.69
N ASP A 258 -10.81 14.05 -7.64
CA ASP A 258 -10.57 14.89 -6.47
C ASP A 258 -11.32 14.42 -5.19
N PHE A 259 -11.11 15.17 -4.11
CA PHE A 259 -12.09 15.29 -3.03
C PHE A 259 -13.49 15.58 -3.56
N LEU A 260 -14.50 15.00 -2.93
CA LEU A 260 -15.92 15.15 -3.24
C LEU A 260 -16.38 16.58 -2.94
N TYR A 261 -16.45 16.93 -1.65
CA TYR A 261 -17.03 18.18 -1.16
C TYR A 261 -16.05 19.37 -1.23
N VAL A 262 -14.76 19.14 -0.96
CA VAL A 262 -13.74 20.20 -0.90
C VAL A 262 -13.21 20.58 -2.30
N THR A 263 -12.80 21.82 -2.46
CA THR A 263 -11.93 22.28 -3.55
C THR A 263 -10.90 23.22 -2.91
N PRO A 264 -9.65 22.77 -2.65
CA PRO A 264 -8.71 23.47 -1.76
C PRO A 264 -8.34 24.90 -2.18
N THR A 265 -8.47 25.22 -3.46
CA THR A 265 -8.46 26.59 -4.00
C THR A 265 -9.33 26.64 -5.25
N THR A 266 -9.96 27.77 -5.53
CA THR A 266 -10.67 28.02 -6.81
C THR A 266 -9.73 28.45 -7.93
N LYS A 267 -8.45 28.77 -7.63
CA LYS A 267 -7.47 29.24 -8.62
C LYS A 267 -6.78 28.07 -9.32
N GLN A 268 -7.17 27.78 -10.56
CA GLN A 268 -6.54 26.76 -11.42
C GLN A 268 -5.00 26.76 -11.37
N ALA A 269 -4.36 27.93 -11.53
CA ALA A 269 -2.89 28.03 -11.50
C ALA A 269 -2.28 27.66 -10.13
N ALA A 270 -2.96 27.97 -9.03
CA ALA A 270 -2.50 27.60 -7.68
C ALA A 270 -2.70 26.10 -7.44
N ARG A 271 -3.84 25.54 -7.87
CA ARG A 271 -4.09 24.10 -7.81
C ARG A 271 -3.00 23.33 -8.57
N ALA A 272 -2.70 23.76 -9.79
CA ALA A 272 -1.61 23.20 -10.59
C ALA A 272 -0.25 23.31 -9.87
N GLY A 273 0.06 24.46 -9.25
CA GLY A 273 1.31 24.68 -8.50
C GLY A 273 1.55 23.68 -7.36
N ASN A 274 0.56 23.48 -6.49
CA ASN A 274 0.63 22.49 -5.41
C ASN A 274 0.60 21.05 -5.94
N THR A 275 -0.35 20.71 -6.82
CA THR A 275 -0.52 19.34 -7.36
C THR A 275 0.73 18.88 -8.13
N ILE A 276 1.32 19.73 -8.99
CA ILE A 276 2.57 19.41 -9.70
C ILE A 276 3.72 19.20 -8.71
N THR A 277 3.80 20.01 -7.64
CA THR A 277 4.83 19.83 -6.60
C THR A 277 4.64 18.52 -5.84
N ALA A 278 3.42 18.17 -5.44
CA ALA A 278 3.11 16.94 -4.72
C ALA A 278 3.48 15.69 -5.55
N LEU A 279 3.11 15.67 -6.84
CA LEU A 279 3.52 14.62 -7.79
C LEU A 279 5.05 14.49 -7.90
N LEU A 280 5.77 15.62 -7.93
CA LEU A 280 7.24 15.64 -8.01
C LEU A 280 7.93 15.27 -6.68
N LEU A 281 7.30 15.54 -5.54
CA LEU A 281 7.74 15.06 -4.22
C LEU A 281 7.57 13.53 -4.10
N TYR A 282 6.46 12.98 -4.60
CA TYR A 282 6.27 11.53 -4.69
C TYR A 282 7.30 10.88 -5.64
N ARG A 283 7.46 11.43 -6.85
CA ARG A 283 8.50 11.00 -7.82
C ARG A 283 9.90 11.02 -7.20
N ARG A 284 10.21 12.03 -6.39
CA ARG A 284 11.47 12.11 -5.63
C ARG A 284 11.60 10.98 -4.61
N LYS A 285 10.53 10.59 -3.91
CA LYS A 285 10.53 9.44 -2.99
C LYS A 285 10.74 8.12 -3.74
N VAL A 286 10.03 7.89 -4.86
CA VAL A 286 10.22 6.71 -5.74
C VAL A 286 11.68 6.62 -6.22
N ASN A 287 12.20 7.68 -6.84
CA ASN A 287 13.55 7.73 -7.42
C ASN A 287 14.70 7.58 -6.40
N ARG A 288 14.40 7.66 -5.10
CA ARG A 288 15.35 7.48 -3.99
C ARG A 288 15.07 6.22 -3.17
N GLU A 289 14.04 5.46 -3.52
CA GLU A 289 13.55 4.30 -2.78
C GLU A 289 13.12 4.63 -1.34
N GLU A 290 12.74 5.90 -1.10
CA GLU A 290 12.30 6.51 0.19
C GLU A 290 10.80 6.33 0.47
N LEU A 291 10.05 5.60 -0.37
CA LEU A 291 8.70 5.12 -0.05
C LEU A 291 8.80 3.83 0.77
N GLU A 292 7.92 3.67 1.77
CA GLU A 292 7.80 2.38 2.45
C GLU A 292 7.19 1.33 1.50
N PRO A 293 7.70 0.08 1.46
CA PRO A 293 7.07 -0.99 0.71
C PRO A 293 5.65 -1.26 1.20
N SER A 294 4.68 -1.25 0.28
CA SER A 294 3.29 -1.63 0.56
C SER A 294 3.23 -3.04 1.19
N ARG A 295 2.29 -3.25 2.11
CA ARG A 295 2.05 -4.54 2.78
C ARG A 295 0.59 -4.95 2.67
N VAL A 296 0.28 -6.23 2.84
CA VAL A 296 -1.13 -6.65 3.04
C VAL A 296 -1.63 -5.99 4.34
N PRO A 297 -2.75 -5.23 4.32
CA PRO A 297 -3.21 -4.44 5.47
C PRO A 297 -3.32 -5.26 6.77
N GLY A 298 -2.84 -4.67 7.88
CA GLY A 298 -2.80 -5.33 9.19
C GLY A 298 -1.72 -6.41 9.36
N THR A 299 -0.88 -6.66 8.35
CA THR A 299 0.19 -7.67 8.39
C THR A 299 1.59 -7.06 8.19
N VAL A 300 2.63 -7.90 8.33
CA VAL A 300 4.01 -7.54 8.00
C VAL A 300 4.43 -7.94 6.58
N ILE A 301 3.51 -8.50 5.79
CA ILE A 301 3.79 -9.22 4.55
C ILE A 301 3.94 -8.20 3.40
N PRO A 302 5.12 -8.11 2.76
CA PRO A 302 5.39 -7.14 1.71
C PRO A 302 4.67 -7.49 0.41
N LEU A 303 4.39 -6.46 -0.39
CA LEU A 303 3.87 -6.58 -1.75
C LEU A 303 4.91 -6.16 -2.78
N CYS A 304 4.75 -6.63 -4.02
CA CYS A 304 5.56 -6.20 -5.15
C CYS A 304 5.37 -4.70 -5.42
N ALA A 305 6.48 -4.04 -5.75
CA ALA A 305 6.56 -2.61 -6.04
C ALA A 305 7.08 -2.32 -7.46
N ALA A 306 7.32 -3.33 -8.31
CA ALA A 306 7.90 -3.16 -9.65
C ALA A 306 7.12 -2.17 -10.53
N GLN A 307 5.79 -2.10 -10.39
CA GLN A 307 4.94 -1.14 -11.10
C GLN A 307 5.32 0.33 -10.81
N CYS A 308 5.87 0.63 -9.63
CA CYS A 308 6.29 1.98 -9.25
C CYS A 308 7.48 2.51 -10.08
N GLU A 309 8.31 1.64 -10.67
CA GLU A 309 9.45 2.05 -11.50
C GLU A 309 8.98 2.80 -12.76
N ARG A 310 7.89 2.33 -13.38
CA ARG A 310 7.38 2.85 -14.66
C ARG A 310 6.37 3.99 -14.51
N MET A 311 6.13 4.50 -13.31
CA MET A 311 5.07 5.50 -13.04
C MET A 311 5.30 6.86 -13.70
N PHE A 312 6.53 7.37 -13.64
CA PHE A 312 6.91 8.67 -14.20
C PHE A 312 7.84 8.50 -15.39
N ASN A 313 7.93 9.52 -16.24
CA ASN A 313 8.79 9.54 -17.42
C ASN A 313 8.46 8.40 -18.40
N THR A 314 7.21 7.96 -18.45
CA THR A 314 6.77 6.81 -19.24
C THR A 314 5.70 7.21 -20.24
N THR A 315 5.74 6.58 -21.40
CA THR A 315 4.70 6.67 -22.43
C THR A 315 4.58 5.34 -23.15
N ARG A 316 3.38 5.00 -23.59
CA ARG A 316 3.10 3.92 -24.55
C ARG A 316 3.22 4.52 -25.96
N THR A 317 4.22 4.11 -26.75
CA THR A 317 4.34 4.56 -28.15
C THR A 317 3.59 3.59 -29.07
N PRO A 318 2.78 4.09 -30.02
CA PRO A 318 2.02 3.23 -30.93
C PRO A 318 2.94 2.47 -31.89
N GLY A 319 2.56 1.23 -32.20
CA GLY A 319 3.13 0.43 -33.29
C GLY A 319 2.02 -0.09 -34.20
N GLU A 320 2.35 -0.65 -35.37
CA GLU A 320 1.31 -1.17 -36.29
C GLU A 320 0.74 -2.50 -35.77
N GLU A 321 1.59 -3.45 -35.37
CA GLU A 321 1.16 -4.72 -34.74
C GLU A 321 1.09 -4.64 -33.21
N THR A 322 2.13 -4.07 -32.58
CA THR A 322 2.32 -4.05 -31.13
C THR A 322 2.86 -2.68 -30.70
N ASP A 323 2.21 -2.06 -29.71
CA ASP A 323 2.70 -0.83 -29.07
C ASP A 323 3.90 -1.13 -28.16
N THR A 324 4.73 -0.13 -27.81
CA THR A 324 5.83 -0.34 -26.86
C THR A 324 5.81 0.67 -25.72
N LEU A 325 5.87 0.20 -24.47
CA LEU A 325 6.18 1.06 -23.33
C LEU A 325 7.62 1.58 -23.43
N ARG A 326 7.77 2.89 -23.29
CA ARG A 326 9.05 3.59 -23.23
C ARG A 326 9.13 4.33 -21.91
N HIS A 327 10.17 4.03 -21.14
CA HIS A 327 10.50 4.68 -19.89
C HIS A 327 11.87 5.37 -20.03
N TRP A 328 11.98 6.60 -19.55
CA TRP A 328 13.21 7.39 -19.63
C TRP A 328 13.74 7.72 -18.23
N GLU A 329 15.05 7.64 -18.03
CA GLU A 329 15.67 8.29 -16.88
C GLU A 329 15.51 9.82 -16.99
N ASP A 330 15.30 10.46 -15.83
CA ASP A 330 15.74 11.83 -15.55
C ASP A 330 15.12 13.00 -16.35
N SER A 331 13.79 12.99 -16.49
CA SER A 331 13.05 14.20 -16.91
C SER A 331 13.09 15.33 -15.85
N GLU A 332 13.36 16.58 -16.26
CA GLU A 332 13.36 17.78 -15.40
C GLU A 332 12.21 18.76 -15.69
N PHE A 333 11.21 18.32 -16.45
CA PHE A 333 10.10 19.14 -16.92
C PHE A 333 8.80 18.33 -17.03
N VAL A 334 7.66 19.03 -17.10
CA VAL A 334 6.36 18.46 -17.46
C VAL A 334 5.90 19.03 -18.80
N ALA A 335 5.06 18.28 -19.51
CA ALA A 335 4.35 18.77 -20.70
C ALA A 335 3.00 19.30 -20.24
N VAL A 336 2.61 20.48 -20.73
CA VAL A 336 1.37 21.16 -20.36
C VAL A 336 0.56 21.47 -21.61
N TYR A 337 -0.72 21.11 -21.62
CA TYR A 337 -1.71 21.53 -22.62
C TYR A 337 -2.63 22.59 -22.05
N HIS A 338 -2.90 23.64 -22.84
CA HIS A 338 -3.98 24.59 -22.55
C HIS A 338 -4.55 25.20 -23.83
N ARG A 339 -5.84 25.02 -24.08
CA ARG A 339 -6.57 25.56 -25.25
C ARG A 339 -5.85 25.30 -26.57
N GLY A 340 -5.72 24.03 -26.94
CA GLY A 340 -5.14 23.61 -28.22
C GLY A 340 -3.63 23.77 -28.37
N ARG A 341 -2.91 24.13 -27.29
CA ARG A 341 -1.50 24.54 -27.36
C ARG A 341 -0.67 23.76 -26.36
N TYR A 342 0.47 23.26 -26.82
CA TYR A 342 1.40 22.48 -26.00
C TYR A 342 2.61 23.32 -25.56
N PHE A 343 3.03 23.12 -24.31
CA PHE A 343 4.14 23.81 -23.65
C PHE A 343 5.03 22.84 -22.86
N ARG A 344 6.29 23.20 -22.72
CA ARG A 344 7.27 22.57 -21.82
C ARG A 344 7.47 23.46 -20.60
N LEU A 345 7.03 22.98 -19.45
CA LEU A 345 7.26 23.62 -18.17
C LEU A 345 8.44 22.95 -17.45
N TRP A 346 9.58 23.65 -17.41
CA TRP A 346 10.69 23.27 -16.55
C TRP A 346 10.28 23.38 -15.07
N VAL A 347 10.47 22.29 -14.32
CA VAL A 347 10.10 22.22 -12.88
C VAL A 347 11.33 22.25 -11.96
N TYR A 348 12.52 22.31 -12.55
CA TYR A 348 13.78 22.60 -11.86
C TYR A 348 14.43 23.85 -12.43
N SER A 349 14.97 24.72 -11.58
CA SER A 349 15.80 25.87 -11.97
C SER A 349 17.07 25.90 -11.12
N ALA A 350 18.22 26.10 -11.76
CA ALA A 350 19.55 25.83 -11.20
C ALA A 350 19.65 24.47 -10.47
N GLY A 351 18.80 23.48 -10.86
CA GLY A 351 18.59 22.18 -10.22
C GLY A 351 18.12 22.20 -8.75
N ARG A 352 17.49 23.30 -8.30
CA ARG A 352 16.51 23.30 -7.21
C ARG A 352 15.13 22.98 -7.83
N LEU A 353 14.29 22.21 -7.13
CA LEU A 353 12.87 22.09 -7.52
C LEU A 353 12.18 23.45 -7.32
N LEU A 354 11.42 23.91 -8.31
CA LEU A 354 10.63 25.14 -8.17
C LEU A 354 9.65 25.04 -6.99
N SER A 355 9.40 26.14 -6.31
CA SER A 355 8.39 26.21 -5.25
C SER A 355 6.99 26.08 -5.85
N PRO A 356 5.96 25.68 -5.07
CA PRO A 356 4.59 25.66 -5.58
C PRO A 356 4.14 27.03 -6.13
N ARG A 357 4.60 28.12 -5.50
CA ARG A 357 4.30 29.50 -5.93
C ARG A 357 5.05 29.92 -7.20
N GLU A 358 6.28 29.45 -7.40
CA GLU A 358 7.02 29.62 -8.67
C GLU A 358 6.35 28.83 -9.81
N ILE A 359 5.88 27.60 -9.53
CA ILE A 359 5.13 26.79 -10.50
C ILE A 359 3.77 27.43 -10.79
N GLN A 360 3.05 27.96 -9.79
CA GLN A 360 1.81 28.71 -10.01
C GLN A 360 2.04 29.90 -10.96
N HIS A 361 3.10 30.69 -10.75
CA HIS A 361 3.39 31.82 -11.63
C HIS A 361 3.66 31.36 -13.08
N GLN A 362 4.41 30.27 -13.24
CA GLN A 362 4.71 29.69 -14.55
C GLN A 362 3.48 29.06 -15.24
N ILE A 363 2.53 28.51 -14.48
CA ILE A 363 1.24 28.05 -15.01
C ILE A 363 0.37 29.25 -15.41
N GLN A 364 0.36 30.33 -14.62
CA GLN A 364 -0.34 31.57 -14.99
C GLN A 364 0.20 32.14 -16.31
N ASN A 365 1.53 32.12 -16.50
CA ASN A 365 2.20 32.50 -17.76
C ASN A 365 1.84 31.58 -18.95
N ILE A 366 1.25 30.39 -18.74
CA ILE A 366 0.70 29.50 -19.79
C ILE A 366 -0.77 29.82 -20.07
N LEU A 367 -1.57 30.05 -19.02
CA LEU A 367 -2.98 30.45 -19.14
C LEU A 367 -3.12 31.77 -19.93
N ASP A 368 -2.33 32.77 -19.53
CA ASP A 368 -2.35 34.13 -20.10
C ASP A 368 -1.52 34.24 -21.40
N HIS A 369 -0.98 33.13 -21.92
CA HIS A 369 -0.09 33.16 -23.07
C HIS A 369 -0.84 33.59 -24.34
N PRO A 370 -0.39 34.61 -25.11
CA PRO A 370 -1.18 35.21 -26.19
C PRO A 370 -1.14 34.46 -27.53
N SER A 371 -0.25 33.47 -27.71
CA SER A 371 -0.12 32.78 -29.00
C SER A 371 -1.30 31.84 -29.31
N ALA A 372 -1.68 31.77 -30.59
CA ALA A 372 -2.66 30.80 -31.10
C ALA A 372 -2.08 29.37 -31.18
N PRO A 373 -2.94 28.33 -31.33
CA PRO A 373 -2.52 27.04 -31.86
C PRO A 373 -2.08 27.16 -33.34
N ALA A 374 -1.16 26.29 -33.77
CA ALA A 374 -0.86 26.12 -35.19
C ALA A 374 -2.01 25.36 -35.91
N PRO A 375 -2.12 25.43 -37.26
CA PRO A 375 -3.10 24.64 -38.01
C PRO A 375 -3.04 23.15 -37.64
N GLY A 376 -4.19 22.57 -37.26
CA GLY A 376 -4.31 21.20 -36.76
C GLY A 376 -3.81 20.94 -35.33
N GLU A 377 -3.01 21.83 -34.72
CA GLU A 377 -2.46 21.60 -33.38
C GLU A 377 -3.54 21.49 -32.31
N GLU A 378 -4.61 22.29 -32.44
CA GLU A 378 -5.69 22.37 -31.45
C GLU A 378 -6.20 20.99 -31.01
N ARG A 379 -6.27 20.07 -31.97
CA ARG A 379 -6.88 18.74 -31.86
C ARG A 379 -5.85 17.62 -31.97
N LEU A 380 -4.55 17.92 -31.93
CA LEU A 380 -3.46 16.96 -32.17
C LEU A 380 -3.51 15.72 -31.26
N GLY A 381 -3.98 15.87 -30.02
CA GLY A 381 -4.14 14.75 -29.07
C GLY A 381 -5.13 13.68 -29.53
N ALA A 382 -6.03 13.97 -30.48
CA ALA A 382 -6.98 13.02 -31.05
C ALA A 382 -6.30 11.79 -31.66
N LEU A 383 -5.07 11.93 -32.17
CA LEU A 383 -4.27 10.80 -32.65
C LEU A 383 -4.02 9.76 -31.55
N THR A 384 -3.83 10.18 -30.30
CA THR A 384 -3.67 9.27 -29.15
C THR A 384 -5.00 8.65 -28.70
N ALA A 385 -6.11 9.35 -28.94
CA ALA A 385 -7.45 8.94 -28.56
C ALA A 385 -8.08 7.93 -29.54
N GLY A 386 -7.75 8.01 -30.83
CA GLY A 386 -8.29 7.16 -31.89
C GLY A 386 -7.64 5.78 -32.03
N ASN A 387 -7.79 5.18 -33.22
CA ASN A 387 -7.27 3.85 -33.53
C ASN A 387 -5.73 3.80 -33.52
N ARG A 388 -5.15 2.70 -33.00
CA ARG A 388 -3.71 2.60 -32.77
C ARG A 388 -2.86 2.54 -34.04
N VAL A 389 -3.38 1.92 -35.11
CA VAL A 389 -2.64 1.70 -36.37
C VAL A 389 -2.50 2.98 -37.22
N PRO A 390 -3.56 3.80 -37.45
CA PRO A 390 -3.41 5.12 -38.05
C PRO A 390 -2.40 5.99 -37.31
N TRP A 391 -2.50 6.07 -35.97
CA TRP A 391 -1.56 6.83 -35.15
C TRP A 391 -0.11 6.32 -35.29
N ALA A 392 0.12 5.00 -35.27
CA ALA A 392 1.44 4.43 -35.50
C ALA A 392 2.06 4.89 -36.84
N ARG A 393 1.27 4.90 -37.92
CA ARG A 393 1.70 5.31 -39.26
C ARG A 393 2.00 6.80 -39.33
N VAL A 394 1.07 7.64 -38.84
CA VAL A 394 1.23 9.09 -38.79
C VAL A 394 2.46 9.48 -37.96
N ARG A 395 2.64 8.87 -36.78
CA ARG A 395 3.81 9.09 -35.91
C ARG A 395 5.13 8.72 -36.62
N LYS A 396 5.16 7.58 -37.31
CA LYS A 396 6.32 7.06 -38.06
C LYS A 396 6.70 7.97 -39.23
N GLN A 397 5.72 8.51 -39.96
CA GLN A 397 5.93 9.34 -41.15
C GLN A 397 6.25 10.80 -40.79
N PHE A 398 5.44 11.45 -39.94
CA PHE A 398 5.49 12.91 -39.74
C PHE A 398 6.12 13.37 -38.41
N PHE A 399 6.32 12.46 -37.44
CA PHE A 399 6.85 12.80 -36.10
C PHE A 399 8.18 12.11 -35.79
N SER A 400 8.81 11.45 -36.76
CA SER A 400 10.10 10.78 -36.62
C SER A 400 11.32 11.70 -36.79
N SER A 401 11.15 12.88 -37.38
CA SER A 401 12.21 13.89 -37.61
C SER A 401 11.73 15.35 -37.42
N GLY A 402 12.61 16.31 -37.70
CA GLY A 402 12.25 17.74 -37.84
C GLY A 402 11.81 18.46 -36.56
N VAL A 403 10.81 19.34 -36.70
CA VAL A 403 10.21 20.09 -35.59
C VAL A 403 9.30 19.18 -34.75
N ASN A 404 8.40 18.45 -35.42
CA ASN A 404 7.43 17.54 -34.80
C ASN A 404 8.07 16.53 -33.86
N LYS A 405 9.19 15.90 -34.25
CA LYS A 405 9.92 14.98 -33.36
C LYS A 405 10.42 15.65 -32.10
N ARG A 406 10.90 16.90 -32.15
CA ARG A 406 11.41 17.61 -30.96
C ARG A 406 10.28 17.94 -29.98
N SER A 407 9.10 18.28 -30.50
CA SER A 407 7.91 18.57 -29.70
C SER A 407 7.25 17.29 -29.16
N LEU A 408 7.20 16.21 -29.95
CA LEU A 408 6.74 14.91 -29.49
C LEU A 408 7.71 14.30 -28.46
N ASP A 409 9.03 14.34 -28.70
CA ASP A 409 10.06 13.96 -27.72
C ASP A 409 9.84 14.65 -26.38
N CYS A 410 9.37 15.91 -26.38
CA CYS A 410 9.05 16.64 -25.15
C CYS A 410 7.86 16.01 -24.43
N ILE A 411 6.74 15.74 -25.11
CA ILE A 411 5.57 15.10 -24.50
C ILE A 411 5.91 13.69 -23.99
N GLU A 412 6.57 12.88 -24.82
CA GLU A 412 6.93 11.50 -24.49
C GLU A 412 7.92 11.43 -23.31
N LYS A 413 8.93 12.33 -23.25
CA LYS A 413 9.97 12.35 -22.20
C LYS A 413 9.60 13.21 -20.97
N ALA A 414 8.48 13.93 -20.96
CA ALA A 414 8.02 14.68 -19.79
C ALA A 414 7.82 13.77 -18.56
N ALA A 415 8.01 14.28 -17.35
CA ALA A 415 7.82 13.51 -16.12
C ALA A 415 6.40 12.94 -15.98
N PHE A 416 5.40 13.74 -16.38
CA PHE A 416 3.99 13.41 -16.59
C PHE A 416 3.37 14.49 -17.50
N PHE A 417 2.12 14.31 -17.92
CA PHE A 417 1.37 15.29 -18.71
C PHE A 417 0.39 16.07 -17.83
N VAL A 418 0.19 17.36 -18.11
CA VAL A 418 -0.71 18.26 -17.39
C VAL A 418 -1.69 18.87 -18.38
N THR A 419 -2.99 18.78 -18.08
CA THR A 419 -4.05 19.43 -18.84
C THR A 419 -4.61 20.58 -18.01
N LEU A 420 -4.58 21.80 -18.53
CA LEU A 420 -5.25 22.95 -17.95
C LEU A 420 -6.57 23.15 -18.71
N ASP A 421 -7.62 22.53 -18.21
CA ASP A 421 -8.95 22.56 -18.83
C ASP A 421 -9.61 23.92 -18.60
N ASP A 422 -10.30 24.45 -19.61
CA ASP A 422 -11.02 25.72 -19.50
C ASP A 422 -12.49 25.59 -19.13
N GLU A 423 -12.96 24.35 -18.93
CA GLU A 423 -14.25 24.02 -18.30
C GLU A 423 -14.14 23.87 -16.76
N GLU A 424 -15.30 23.86 -16.11
CA GLU A 424 -15.47 23.76 -14.66
C GLU A 424 -16.29 22.51 -14.32
N GLU A 425 -15.77 21.68 -13.41
CA GLU A 425 -16.32 20.35 -13.16
C GLU A 425 -16.47 20.02 -11.66
N GLY A 426 -17.13 18.90 -11.37
CA GLY A 426 -17.34 18.34 -10.03
C GLY A 426 -18.66 18.75 -9.38
N MET A 427 -18.94 18.21 -8.19
CA MET A 427 -20.29 18.12 -7.58
C MET A 427 -21.12 19.42 -7.48
N LYS A 428 -20.52 20.62 -7.50
CA LYS A 428 -21.21 21.89 -7.20
C LYS A 428 -22.05 22.37 -8.40
N GLY A 429 -23.35 22.56 -8.18
CA GLY A 429 -24.31 23.10 -9.14
C GLY A 429 -25.72 22.60 -8.83
N ASP A 430 -26.68 22.87 -9.72
CA ASP A 430 -28.10 22.59 -9.50
C ASP A 430 -28.47 21.10 -9.60
N ASP A 431 -27.67 20.31 -10.33
CA ASP A 431 -27.77 18.84 -10.39
C ASP A 431 -26.47 18.17 -9.90
N PRO A 432 -26.31 17.94 -8.58
CA PRO A 432 -25.12 17.29 -8.02
C PRO A 432 -24.85 15.88 -8.52
N SER A 433 -25.83 15.17 -9.12
CA SER A 433 -25.64 13.83 -9.67
C SER A 433 -25.06 13.89 -11.07
N GLY A 434 -25.76 14.55 -12.01
CA GLY A 434 -25.26 14.73 -13.37
C GLY A 434 -23.95 15.53 -13.43
N ASN A 435 -23.67 16.36 -12.41
CA ASN A 435 -22.35 16.98 -12.23
C ASN A 435 -21.22 15.96 -12.02
N LEU A 436 -21.44 14.88 -11.25
CA LEU A 436 -20.44 13.82 -11.08
C LEU A 436 -20.33 12.94 -12.33
N ASP A 437 -21.44 12.73 -13.03
CA ASP A 437 -21.52 11.90 -14.23
C ASP A 437 -20.79 12.58 -15.41
N ARG A 438 -20.94 13.90 -15.57
CA ARG A 438 -20.12 14.70 -16.51
C ARG A 438 -18.65 14.75 -16.11
N TYR A 439 -18.35 14.97 -14.83
CA TYR A 439 -16.96 14.97 -14.33
C TYR A 439 -16.24 13.63 -14.59
N ALA A 440 -16.95 12.52 -14.46
CA ALA A 440 -16.45 11.18 -14.80
C ALA A 440 -16.10 11.06 -16.28
N LYS A 441 -17.02 11.44 -17.17
CA LYS A 441 -16.81 11.47 -18.63
C LYS A 441 -15.64 12.39 -19.01
N SER A 442 -15.56 13.59 -18.45
CA SER A 442 -14.49 14.55 -18.69
C SER A 442 -13.11 14.05 -18.23
N LEU A 443 -13.03 13.23 -17.19
CA LEU A 443 -11.79 12.58 -16.77
C LEU A 443 -11.44 11.30 -17.56
N LEU A 444 -12.44 10.55 -18.04
CA LEU A 444 -12.24 9.34 -18.85
C LEU A 444 -11.76 9.68 -20.26
N HIS A 445 -12.46 10.57 -20.97
CA HIS A 445 -12.21 10.90 -22.37
C HIS A 445 -11.99 12.40 -22.65
N GLY A 446 -12.37 13.30 -21.74
CA GLY A 446 -12.25 14.75 -21.95
C GLY A 446 -12.95 15.19 -23.24
N LYS A 447 -12.31 16.09 -23.99
CA LYS A 447 -12.77 16.58 -25.29
C LYS A 447 -12.23 15.71 -26.45
N CYS A 448 -11.77 14.48 -26.16
CA CYS A 448 -11.13 13.54 -27.07
C CYS A 448 -9.82 14.00 -27.74
N TYR A 449 -9.34 15.22 -27.51
CA TYR A 449 -8.10 15.74 -28.13
C TYR A 449 -7.18 16.56 -27.21
N ASP A 450 -7.62 16.80 -25.98
CA ASP A 450 -7.02 17.67 -24.97
C ASP A 450 -6.17 16.91 -23.94
N ARG A 451 -6.41 15.61 -23.77
CA ARG A 451 -5.56 14.70 -22.99
C ARG A 451 -4.48 14.07 -23.88
N TRP A 452 -3.46 13.43 -23.28
CA TRP A 452 -2.48 12.60 -23.99
C TRP A 452 -2.56 11.15 -23.48
N PHE A 453 -3.45 10.35 -24.07
CA PHE A 453 -3.82 9.01 -23.56
C PHE A 453 -2.68 8.00 -23.59
N ASP A 454 -1.65 8.24 -24.40
CA ASP A 454 -0.39 7.49 -24.45
C ASP A 454 0.54 7.72 -23.25
N LYS A 455 0.25 8.68 -22.35
CA LYS A 455 1.09 8.95 -21.18
C LYS A 455 0.76 8.00 -20.04
N SER A 456 1.76 7.55 -19.28
CA SER A 456 1.53 6.69 -18.09
C SER A 456 0.45 7.23 -17.17
N PHE A 457 0.46 8.56 -16.95
CA PHE A 457 -0.72 9.30 -16.54
C PHE A 457 -0.69 10.77 -17.02
N SER A 458 -1.87 11.34 -17.16
CA SER A 458 -2.15 12.76 -17.33
C SER A 458 -2.90 13.29 -16.09
N VAL A 459 -2.50 14.41 -15.52
CA VAL A 459 -3.29 15.14 -14.52
C VAL A 459 -4.10 16.24 -15.19
N VAL A 460 -5.35 16.44 -14.78
CA VAL A 460 -6.28 17.44 -15.33
C VAL A 460 -6.63 18.43 -14.22
N ILE A 461 -6.33 19.72 -14.43
CA ILE A 461 -6.69 20.81 -13.52
C ILE A 461 -7.77 21.65 -14.21
N TYR A 462 -8.97 21.71 -13.63
CA TYR A 462 -10.09 22.46 -14.17
C TYR A 462 -10.03 23.94 -13.78
N LYS A 463 -10.75 24.80 -14.52
CA LYS A 463 -10.78 26.25 -14.33
C LYS A 463 -11.20 26.67 -12.91
N ASN A 464 -12.07 25.89 -12.27
CA ASN A 464 -12.54 26.09 -10.88
C ASN A 464 -11.63 25.48 -9.80
N GLY A 465 -10.47 24.90 -10.17
CA GLY A 465 -9.53 24.32 -9.22
C GLY A 465 -9.86 22.90 -8.72
N LYS A 466 -10.85 22.20 -9.28
CA LYS A 466 -10.92 20.73 -9.17
C LYS A 466 -9.76 20.08 -9.94
N THR A 467 -9.33 18.90 -9.50
CA THR A 467 -8.26 18.12 -10.14
C THR A 467 -8.58 16.64 -10.23
N GLY A 468 -8.21 16.00 -11.33
CA GLY A 468 -8.32 14.55 -11.51
C GLY A 468 -7.17 13.99 -12.34
N LEU A 469 -7.19 12.67 -12.57
CA LEU A 469 -6.10 11.95 -13.23
C LEU A 469 -6.68 10.94 -14.23
N ASN A 470 -6.04 10.79 -15.39
CA ASN A 470 -6.27 9.73 -16.38
C ASN A 470 -4.99 8.89 -16.54
N ALA A 471 -5.07 7.57 -16.56
CA ALA A 471 -3.93 6.66 -16.60
C ALA A 471 -4.03 5.62 -17.71
N GLU A 472 -2.92 5.40 -18.42
CA GLU A 472 -2.76 4.28 -19.35
C GLU A 472 -2.50 2.99 -18.55
N HIS A 473 -3.14 1.89 -18.91
CA HIS A 473 -3.23 0.71 -18.03
C HIS A 473 -2.15 -0.38 -18.30
N SER A 474 -1.44 -0.32 -19.43
CA SER A 474 -0.46 -1.36 -19.77
C SER A 474 0.67 -1.48 -18.74
N TRP A 475 1.14 -0.37 -18.15
CA TRP A 475 2.27 -0.38 -17.21
C TRP A 475 1.93 -0.70 -15.74
N ALA A 476 0.69 -0.45 -15.29
CA ALA A 476 0.28 -0.65 -13.90
C ALA A 476 -1.23 -0.82 -13.69
N ASP A 477 -1.58 -1.37 -12.53
CA ASP A 477 -2.95 -1.59 -12.06
C ASP A 477 -3.40 -0.43 -11.14
N ALA A 478 -4.71 -0.15 -11.10
CA ALA A 478 -5.28 1.02 -10.42
C ALA A 478 -4.76 1.27 -8.98
N PRO A 479 -4.55 0.27 -8.10
CA PRO A 479 -4.01 0.50 -6.75
C PRO A 479 -2.62 1.19 -6.74
N THR A 480 -1.77 0.99 -7.76
CA THR A 480 -0.47 1.67 -7.83
C THR A 480 -0.62 3.16 -8.15
N VAL A 481 -1.63 3.54 -8.93
CA VAL A 481 -1.96 4.94 -9.24
C VAL A 481 -2.79 5.59 -8.11
N ALA A 482 -3.68 4.83 -7.45
CA ALA A 482 -4.41 5.31 -6.28
C ALA A 482 -3.46 5.75 -5.16
N HIS A 483 -2.41 4.97 -4.87
CA HIS A 483 -1.39 5.33 -3.88
C HIS A 483 -0.63 6.63 -4.25
N LEU A 484 -0.37 6.90 -5.53
CA LEU A 484 0.16 8.19 -5.99
C LEU A 484 -0.85 9.33 -5.75
N TRP A 485 -2.12 9.08 -6.05
CA TRP A 485 -3.18 10.07 -5.99
C TRP A 485 -3.56 10.44 -4.56
N GLU A 486 -3.67 9.45 -3.67
CA GLU A 486 -3.86 9.61 -2.22
C GLU A 486 -2.77 10.52 -1.62
N PHE A 487 -1.50 10.23 -1.88
CA PHE A 487 -0.40 11.11 -1.46
C PHE A 487 -0.51 12.52 -2.06
N THR A 488 -0.89 12.63 -3.34
CA THR A 488 -0.97 13.91 -4.05
C THR A 488 -2.04 14.81 -3.44
N LEU A 489 -3.24 14.28 -3.21
CA LEU A 489 -4.36 14.99 -2.58
C LEU A 489 -4.03 15.42 -1.15
N ALA A 490 -3.45 14.54 -0.34
CA ALA A 490 -3.09 14.84 1.05
C ALA A 490 -1.94 15.85 1.17
N THR A 491 -0.88 15.73 0.36
CA THR A 491 0.24 16.68 0.35
C THR A 491 -0.19 18.06 -0.17
N ASP A 492 -1.04 18.12 -1.19
CA ASP A 492 -1.59 19.39 -1.70
C ASP A 492 -2.39 20.14 -0.61
N ALA A 493 -3.35 19.45 0.01
CA ALA A 493 -4.25 20.05 1.00
C ALA A 493 -3.59 20.35 2.35
N PHE A 494 -2.95 19.35 2.97
CA PHE A 494 -2.55 19.41 4.38
C PHE A 494 -1.08 19.80 4.60
N GLN A 495 -0.20 19.64 3.60
CA GLN A 495 1.24 19.88 3.76
C GLN A 495 1.72 21.14 3.03
N LEU A 496 1.30 21.33 1.78
CA LEU A 496 1.60 22.54 1.01
C LEU A 496 0.60 23.65 1.38
N GLY A 497 -0.70 23.39 1.15
CA GLY A 497 -1.79 24.32 1.45
C GLY A 497 -1.70 25.64 0.68
N TYR A 498 -2.57 26.57 1.05
CA TYR A 498 -2.76 27.84 0.33
C TYR A 498 -2.68 29.04 1.29
N ASP A 499 -2.48 30.25 0.73
CA ASP A 499 -2.63 31.52 1.44
C ASP A 499 -4.11 31.94 1.56
N THR A 500 -4.39 33.03 2.29
CA THR A 500 -5.74 33.59 2.44
C THR A 500 -6.39 34.06 1.14
N ASN A 501 -5.60 34.20 0.06
CA ASN A 501 -6.05 34.56 -1.28
C ASN A 501 -6.17 33.33 -2.20
N GLY A 502 -6.03 32.10 -1.68
CA GLY A 502 -6.06 30.85 -2.47
C GLY A 502 -4.84 30.62 -3.37
N ASN A 503 -3.73 31.36 -3.20
CA ASN A 503 -2.47 31.11 -3.89
C ASN A 503 -1.67 29.99 -3.20
N CYS A 504 -0.72 29.40 -3.93
CA CYS A 504 0.35 28.61 -3.32
C CYS A 504 1.16 29.45 -2.32
N ARG A 505 1.61 28.83 -1.22
CA ARG A 505 2.45 29.50 -0.21
C ARG A 505 3.89 29.72 -0.70
N GLY A 506 4.51 30.79 -0.22
CA GLY A 506 5.89 31.19 -0.56
C GLY A 506 5.97 32.38 -1.52
N GLU A 507 7.16 32.62 -2.08
CA GLU A 507 7.46 33.73 -2.98
C GLU A 507 7.92 33.25 -4.38
N VAL A 508 7.99 34.18 -5.34
CA VAL A 508 8.46 33.96 -6.71
C VAL A 508 9.82 34.62 -6.92
N GLN A 509 10.82 33.87 -7.38
CA GLN A 509 12.11 34.46 -7.79
C GLN A 509 11.95 35.18 -9.13
N ARG A 510 12.49 36.41 -9.26
CA ARG A 510 12.27 37.30 -10.42
C ARG A 510 12.96 36.87 -11.73
N SER A 511 13.70 35.75 -11.74
CA SER A 511 14.56 35.31 -12.84
C SER A 511 14.30 33.85 -13.26
N LEU A 512 13.03 33.46 -13.31
CA LEU A 512 12.62 32.16 -13.87
C LEU A 512 12.63 32.21 -15.41
N PRO A 513 13.16 31.19 -16.11
CA PRO A 513 13.01 31.09 -17.56
C PRO A 513 11.54 30.81 -17.91
N PRO A 514 10.93 31.48 -18.90
CA PRO A 514 9.52 31.29 -19.22
C PRO A 514 9.23 29.87 -19.76
N PRO A 515 7.98 29.40 -19.67
CA PRO A 515 7.58 28.12 -20.25
C PRO A 515 7.79 28.09 -21.76
N GLN A 516 8.43 27.04 -22.28
CA GLN A 516 8.74 26.95 -23.71
C GLN A 516 7.52 26.44 -24.47
N ARG A 517 6.90 27.29 -25.30
CA ARG A 517 5.90 26.89 -26.29
C ARG A 517 6.49 25.82 -27.23
N LEU A 518 5.76 24.73 -27.45
CA LEU A 518 6.12 23.73 -28.47
C LEU A 518 5.64 24.19 -29.84
N ASN A 519 6.42 23.89 -30.88
CA ASN A 519 6.11 24.25 -32.27
C ASN A 519 5.81 22.98 -33.08
N TRP A 520 4.95 23.08 -34.09
CA TRP A 520 4.57 21.96 -34.93
C TRP A 520 4.49 22.36 -36.40
N ASP A 521 4.65 21.37 -37.26
CA ASP A 521 4.56 21.46 -38.72
C ASP A 521 3.61 20.35 -39.18
N ILE A 522 2.32 20.67 -39.26
CA ILE A 522 1.24 19.70 -39.40
C ILE A 522 0.64 19.85 -40.80
N PRO A 523 1.12 19.08 -41.81
CA PRO A 523 0.59 19.16 -43.17
C PRO A 523 -0.86 18.68 -43.23
N SER A 524 -1.59 19.08 -44.27
CA SER A 524 -3.02 18.78 -44.46
C SER A 524 -3.36 17.29 -44.33
N GLU A 525 -2.48 16.41 -44.77
CA GLU A 525 -2.58 14.94 -44.63
C GLU A 525 -2.71 14.50 -43.16
N VAL A 526 -1.92 15.11 -42.26
CA VAL A 526 -1.99 14.87 -40.81
C VAL A 526 -3.21 15.56 -40.20
N GLN A 527 -3.60 16.72 -40.71
CA GLN A 527 -4.83 17.40 -40.26
C GLN A 527 -6.08 16.58 -40.57
N GLU A 528 -6.12 15.85 -41.69
CA GLU A 528 -7.23 14.94 -42.00
C GLU A 528 -7.22 13.71 -41.10
N GLN A 529 -6.06 13.08 -40.88
CA GLN A 529 -5.91 11.97 -39.94
C GLN A 529 -6.25 12.35 -38.48
N ILE A 530 -6.04 13.61 -38.09
CA ILE A 530 -6.51 14.17 -36.81
C ILE A 530 -8.05 14.21 -36.76
N LYS A 531 -8.73 14.65 -37.83
CA LYS A 531 -10.20 14.63 -37.91
C LYS A 531 -10.76 13.21 -37.89
N GLU A 532 -10.22 12.30 -38.69
CA GLU A 532 -10.63 10.88 -38.72
C GLU A 532 -10.50 10.24 -37.32
N SER A 533 -9.36 10.47 -36.65
CA SER A 533 -9.11 9.98 -35.29
C SER A 533 -10.08 10.59 -34.28
N LEU A 534 -10.41 11.89 -34.43
CA LEU A 534 -11.39 12.58 -33.58
C LEU A 534 -12.81 12.06 -33.80
N VAL A 535 -13.24 11.77 -35.03
CA VAL A 535 -14.57 11.18 -35.31
C VAL A 535 -14.70 9.81 -34.63
N VAL A 536 -13.66 8.96 -34.71
CA VAL A 536 -13.64 7.66 -34.00
C VAL A 536 -13.67 7.84 -32.48
N ALA A 537 -12.89 8.78 -31.94
CA ALA A 537 -12.83 9.02 -30.51
C ALA A 537 -14.13 9.63 -29.96
N GLN A 538 -14.71 10.61 -30.66
CA GLN A 538 -15.95 11.27 -30.26
C GLN A 538 -17.12 10.29 -30.27
N ALA A 539 -17.27 9.46 -31.32
CA ALA A 539 -18.31 8.43 -31.37
C ALA A 539 -18.21 7.45 -30.19
N LEU A 540 -16.98 7.10 -29.77
CA LEU A 540 -16.75 6.25 -28.58
C LEU A 540 -17.02 6.98 -27.26
N ALA A 541 -16.84 8.29 -27.17
CA ALA A 541 -17.12 9.10 -25.98
C ALA A 541 -18.61 9.42 -25.82
N ASP A 542 -19.31 9.67 -26.92
CA ASP A 542 -20.75 9.90 -26.95
C ASP A 542 -21.52 8.61 -26.57
N ASP A 543 -21.02 7.46 -27.01
CA ASP A 543 -21.60 6.15 -26.70
C ASP A 543 -21.39 5.73 -25.23
N VAL A 544 -20.43 6.29 -24.48
CA VAL A 544 -20.27 5.97 -23.05
C VAL A 544 -21.38 6.61 -22.21
N ASP A 545 -22.07 5.79 -21.44
CA ASP A 545 -22.88 6.21 -20.30
C ASP A 545 -22.09 6.07 -19.00
N CYS A 546 -22.36 6.92 -18.01
CA CYS A 546 -21.69 6.93 -16.70
C CYS A 546 -22.66 7.37 -15.60
N HIS A 547 -22.59 6.71 -14.45
CA HIS A 547 -23.28 7.14 -13.23
C HIS A 547 -22.40 6.94 -11.98
N VAL A 548 -22.18 8.02 -11.23
CA VAL A 548 -21.26 8.09 -10.08
C VAL A 548 -21.98 8.60 -8.85
N PHE A 549 -22.07 7.76 -7.81
CA PHE A 549 -22.84 8.08 -6.61
C PHE A 549 -22.14 7.66 -5.30
N PRO A 550 -22.14 8.53 -4.27
CA PRO A 550 -21.70 8.19 -2.92
C PRO A 550 -22.84 7.52 -2.12
N PHE A 551 -22.74 6.22 -1.87
CA PHE A 551 -23.66 5.51 -0.98
C PHE A 551 -23.26 5.74 0.49
N SER A 552 -24.07 6.52 1.21
CA SER A 552 -23.81 6.98 2.58
C SER A 552 -24.75 6.38 3.64
N VAL A 553 -25.68 5.50 3.25
CA VAL A 553 -26.66 4.88 4.16
C VAL A 553 -25.96 3.97 5.18
N PHE A 554 -24.90 3.28 4.75
CA PHE A 554 -23.96 2.55 5.60
C PHE A 554 -22.67 2.24 4.84
N GLY A 555 -21.63 1.81 5.56
CA GLY A 555 -20.39 1.31 4.97
C GLY A 555 -19.84 0.08 5.69
N LYS A 556 -18.53 -0.15 5.55
CA LYS A 556 -17.83 -1.32 6.13
C LYS A 556 -18.03 -1.50 7.64
N GLY A 557 -18.24 -0.42 8.40
CA GLY A 557 -18.47 -0.47 9.84
C GLY A 557 -19.76 -1.15 10.24
N SER A 558 -20.80 -1.09 9.40
CA SER A 558 -22.03 -1.87 9.58
C SER A 558 -21.89 -3.29 9.05
N ILE A 559 -21.36 -3.47 7.84
CA ILE A 559 -21.22 -4.80 7.22
C ILE A 559 -20.34 -5.74 8.08
N LYS A 560 -19.24 -5.23 8.65
CA LYS A 560 -18.37 -6.00 9.57
C LYS A 560 -19.10 -6.51 10.82
N LYS A 561 -20.12 -5.79 11.33
CA LYS A 561 -20.93 -6.25 12.49
C LYS A 561 -21.74 -7.51 12.15
N LEU A 562 -22.12 -7.68 10.88
CA LEU A 562 -22.78 -8.88 10.36
C LEU A 562 -21.82 -10.09 10.25
N LYS A 563 -20.52 -9.87 10.45
CA LYS A 563 -19.40 -10.81 10.21
C LYS A 563 -19.20 -11.19 8.74
N ILE A 564 -19.64 -10.33 7.82
CA ILE A 564 -19.51 -10.51 6.36
C ILE A 564 -18.38 -9.60 5.84
N SER A 565 -17.69 -10.02 4.76
CA SER A 565 -16.73 -9.16 4.07
C SER A 565 -17.45 -7.94 3.46
N PRO A 566 -16.99 -6.69 3.70
CA PRO A 566 -17.54 -5.52 3.01
C PRO A 566 -17.50 -5.67 1.49
N ASP A 567 -16.42 -6.27 0.98
CA ASP A 567 -16.17 -6.52 -0.43
C ASP A 567 -17.12 -7.58 -1.03
N ALA A 568 -17.18 -8.78 -0.43
CA ALA A 568 -18.12 -9.82 -0.82
C ALA A 568 -19.59 -9.36 -0.74
N PHE A 569 -19.95 -8.55 0.26
CA PHE A 569 -21.29 -7.96 0.37
C PHE A 569 -21.60 -7.03 -0.82
N ILE A 570 -20.63 -6.22 -1.25
CA ILE A 570 -20.76 -5.41 -2.47
C ILE A 570 -20.90 -6.31 -3.70
N GLN A 571 -19.97 -7.24 -3.94
CA GLN A 571 -20.00 -8.14 -5.10
C GLN A 571 -21.32 -8.93 -5.23
N ILE A 572 -21.86 -9.45 -4.12
CA ILE A 572 -23.16 -10.13 -4.10
C ILE A 572 -24.31 -9.15 -4.37
N SER A 573 -24.22 -7.90 -3.89
CA SER A 573 -25.21 -6.86 -4.22
C SER A 573 -25.17 -6.44 -5.70
N LEU A 574 -23.99 -6.44 -6.33
CA LEU A 574 -23.85 -6.20 -7.77
C LEU A 574 -24.51 -7.32 -8.59
N GLN A 575 -24.38 -8.57 -8.14
CA GLN A 575 -25.03 -9.72 -8.77
C GLN A 575 -26.56 -9.72 -8.59
N LEU A 576 -27.05 -9.36 -7.39
CA LEU A 576 -28.49 -9.19 -7.14
C LEU A 576 -29.07 -8.06 -8.00
N ALA A 577 -28.37 -6.93 -8.09
CA ALA A 577 -28.73 -5.82 -8.96
C ALA A 577 -28.77 -6.25 -10.43
N TYR A 578 -27.77 -7.01 -10.91
CA TYR A 578 -27.69 -7.44 -12.30
C TYR A 578 -28.84 -8.40 -12.64
N TYR A 579 -29.13 -9.35 -11.74
CA TYR A 579 -30.24 -10.30 -11.89
C TYR A 579 -31.59 -9.59 -12.00
N ARG A 580 -31.85 -8.58 -11.15
CA ARG A 580 -33.07 -7.75 -11.22
C ARG A 580 -33.18 -6.91 -12.49
N ASP A 581 -32.03 -6.51 -13.05
CA ASP A 581 -31.95 -5.63 -14.21
C ASP A 581 -32.03 -6.39 -15.56
N HIS A 582 -31.68 -7.69 -15.58
CA HIS A 582 -31.61 -8.52 -16.81
C HIS A 582 -32.41 -9.82 -16.77
N GLY A 583 -32.95 -10.22 -15.61
CA GLY A 583 -33.66 -11.49 -15.42
C GLY A 583 -32.76 -12.74 -15.40
N GLY A 584 -31.44 -12.59 -15.27
CA GLY A 584 -30.49 -13.70 -15.36
C GLY A 584 -29.08 -13.37 -14.86
N PHE A 585 -28.19 -14.37 -14.88
CA PHE A 585 -26.79 -14.25 -14.42
C PHE A 585 -25.82 -14.03 -15.58
N CYS A 586 -24.61 -13.55 -15.28
CA CYS A 586 -23.55 -13.30 -16.26
C CYS A 586 -22.15 -13.61 -15.68
N LEU A 587 -21.13 -13.62 -16.55
CA LEU A 587 -19.73 -13.62 -16.10
C LEU A 587 -19.38 -12.28 -15.46
N ILE A 588 -19.15 -12.32 -14.15
CA ILE A 588 -18.64 -11.19 -13.37
C ILE A 588 -17.13 -11.33 -13.24
N TYR A 589 -16.39 -10.33 -13.74
CA TYR A 589 -14.95 -10.19 -13.54
C TYR A 589 -14.71 -9.32 -12.30
N GLU A 590 -13.86 -9.77 -11.39
CA GLU A 590 -13.29 -8.94 -10.33
C GLU A 590 -11.76 -9.00 -10.37
N ALA A 591 -11.10 -7.84 -10.28
CA ALA A 591 -9.65 -7.72 -10.24
C ALA A 591 -9.09 -8.03 -8.83
N SER A 592 -8.43 -9.17 -8.65
CA SER A 592 -7.67 -9.48 -7.43
C SER A 592 -6.16 -9.35 -7.67
N MET A 593 -5.42 -8.79 -6.71
CA MET A 593 -3.98 -8.53 -6.87
C MET A 593 -3.11 -9.77 -6.64
N THR A 594 -2.20 -10.07 -7.57
CA THR A 594 -1.16 -11.12 -7.39
C THR A 594 0.16 -10.55 -6.86
N ARG A 595 0.14 -9.33 -6.32
CA ARG A 595 1.32 -8.61 -5.77
C ARG A 595 2.01 -9.29 -4.57
N LEU A 596 1.49 -10.41 -4.05
CA LEU A 596 2.24 -11.30 -3.14
C LEU A 596 3.47 -11.93 -3.84
N PHE A 597 3.42 -12.04 -5.16
CA PHE A 597 4.49 -12.58 -6.00
C PHE A 597 5.28 -11.47 -6.68
N ARG A 598 6.54 -11.78 -6.99
CA ARG A 598 7.42 -10.92 -7.77
C ARG A 598 6.78 -10.59 -9.12
N GLU A 599 6.81 -9.30 -9.46
CA GLU A 599 6.25 -8.73 -10.70
C GLU A 599 4.75 -9.05 -10.91
N GLY A 600 4.03 -9.40 -9.83
CA GLY A 600 2.60 -9.69 -9.87
C GLY A 600 1.73 -8.49 -10.29
N ARG A 601 0.78 -8.76 -11.19
CA ARG A 601 -0.27 -7.86 -11.65
C ARG A 601 -1.59 -8.26 -10.97
N THR A 602 -2.52 -8.82 -11.75
CA THR A 602 -3.85 -9.27 -11.33
C THR A 602 -4.11 -10.73 -11.69
N GLU A 603 -5.08 -11.33 -11.00
CA GLU A 603 -5.83 -12.54 -11.39
C GLU A 603 -7.32 -12.23 -11.28
N THR A 604 -8.16 -12.98 -12.01
CA THR A 604 -9.62 -12.82 -11.99
C THR A 604 -10.23 -13.59 -10.82
N VAL A 605 -11.08 -12.91 -10.06
CA VAL A 605 -12.13 -13.56 -9.27
C VAL A 605 -13.39 -13.59 -10.12
N ARG A 606 -13.98 -14.78 -10.25
CA ARG A 606 -15.27 -14.97 -10.94
C ARG A 606 -16.38 -14.86 -9.90
N SER A 607 -16.89 -13.64 -9.66
CA SER A 607 -17.79 -13.38 -8.52
C SER A 607 -19.12 -14.15 -8.62
N CYS A 608 -19.61 -14.36 -9.84
CA CYS A 608 -20.80 -15.18 -10.08
C CYS A 608 -20.50 -16.66 -9.79
N SER A 609 -20.85 -17.07 -8.57
CA SER A 609 -20.74 -18.45 -8.07
C SER A 609 -22.12 -19.08 -7.90
N LYS A 610 -22.19 -20.41 -7.88
CA LYS A 610 -23.44 -21.14 -7.59
C LYS A 610 -24.05 -20.67 -6.26
N GLU A 611 -23.24 -20.51 -5.24
CA GLU A 611 -23.64 -20.12 -3.89
C GLU A 611 -24.26 -18.71 -3.85
N SER A 612 -23.74 -17.76 -4.65
CA SER A 612 -24.35 -16.44 -4.84
C SER A 612 -25.63 -16.47 -5.69
N CYS A 613 -25.73 -17.35 -6.69
CA CYS A 613 -26.97 -17.52 -7.46
C CYS A 613 -28.08 -18.12 -6.59
N GLU A 614 -27.77 -19.12 -5.74
CA GLU A 614 -28.71 -19.68 -4.76
C GLU A 614 -29.23 -18.61 -3.79
N PHE A 615 -28.36 -17.70 -3.32
CA PHE A 615 -28.79 -16.56 -2.49
C PHE A 615 -29.74 -15.62 -3.24
N VAL A 616 -29.38 -15.19 -4.45
CA VAL A 616 -30.21 -14.25 -5.25
C VAL A 616 -31.57 -14.87 -5.58
N LEU A 617 -31.59 -16.12 -6.05
CA LEU A 617 -32.85 -16.82 -6.37
C LEU A 617 -33.73 -17.00 -5.12
N GLY A 618 -33.14 -17.36 -3.97
CA GLY A 618 -33.88 -17.49 -2.71
C GLY A 618 -34.50 -16.16 -2.25
N LEU A 619 -33.73 -15.07 -2.31
CA LEU A 619 -34.21 -13.75 -1.91
C LEU A 619 -35.38 -13.27 -2.79
N GLU A 620 -35.25 -13.38 -4.12
CA GLU A 620 -36.28 -12.93 -5.06
C GLU A 620 -37.51 -13.87 -5.09
N ALA A 621 -37.34 -15.14 -4.70
CA ALA A 621 -38.46 -16.07 -4.45
C ALA A 621 -39.20 -15.82 -3.13
N GLY A 622 -38.72 -14.90 -2.27
CA GLY A 622 -39.34 -14.60 -0.98
C GLY A 622 -39.06 -15.63 0.11
N GLU A 623 -37.92 -16.34 0.05
CA GLU A 623 -37.51 -17.32 1.05
C GLU A 623 -37.43 -16.76 2.48
N GLY A 624 -37.56 -17.67 3.45
CA GLY A 624 -37.54 -17.32 4.87
C GLY A 624 -36.27 -16.54 5.27
N LYS A 625 -36.43 -15.49 6.08
CA LYS A 625 -35.36 -14.55 6.47
C LYS A 625 -34.06 -15.24 6.92
N ASP A 626 -34.17 -16.27 7.76
CA ASP A 626 -33.01 -17.05 8.25
C ASP A 626 -32.35 -17.90 7.15
N GLN A 627 -33.13 -18.39 6.18
CA GLN A 627 -32.62 -19.08 5.00
C GLN A 627 -31.88 -18.11 4.07
N CYS A 628 -32.41 -16.92 3.83
CA CYS A 628 -31.74 -15.84 3.09
C CYS A 628 -30.41 -15.44 3.77
N ILE A 629 -30.37 -15.30 5.11
CA ILE A 629 -29.14 -15.04 5.87
C ILE A 629 -28.14 -16.21 5.74
N SER A 630 -28.62 -17.45 5.77
CA SER A 630 -27.80 -18.67 5.61
C SER A 630 -27.14 -18.74 4.24
N LEU A 631 -27.91 -18.50 3.17
CA LEU A 631 -27.43 -18.45 1.79
C LEU A 631 -26.44 -17.29 1.57
N LEU A 632 -26.74 -16.09 2.07
CA LEU A 632 -25.85 -14.93 1.97
C LEU A 632 -24.47 -15.19 2.64
N ARG A 633 -24.46 -15.88 3.78
CA ARG A 633 -23.19 -16.27 4.44
C ARG A 633 -22.39 -17.25 3.59
N LYS A 634 -23.02 -18.29 3.02
CA LYS A 634 -22.36 -19.23 2.10
C LYS A 634 -21.78 -18.53 0.88
N ALA A 635 -22.56 -17.65 0.26
CA ALA A 635 -22.12 -16.85 -0.89
C ALA A 635 -20.90 -15.98 -0.54
N ALA A 636 -20.92 -15.30 0.62
CA ALA A 636 -19.80 -14.47 1.06
C ALA A 636 -18.55 -15.29 1.44
N GLU A 637 -18.71 -16.47 2.03
CA GLU A 637 -17.62 -17.39 2.35
C GLU A 637 -17.00 -17.98 1.06
N LYS A 638 -17.81 -18.33 0.06
CA LYS A 638 -17.35 -18.75 -1.28
C LYS A 638 -16.57 -17.62 -1.96
N HIS A 639 -17.12 -16.41 -2.04
CA HIS A 639 -16.45 -15.25 -2.63
C HIS A 639 -15.10 -14.96 -1.95
N GLN A 640 -15.07 -14.90 -0.62
CA GLN A 640 -13.81 -14.76 0.13
C GLN A 640 -12.79 -15.87 -0.18
N ASN A 641 -13.24 -17.11 -0.41
CA ASN A 641 -12.35 -18.21 -0.78
C ASN A 641 -11.81 -18.07 -2.22
N LEU A 642 -12.66 -17.66 -3.18
CA LEU A 642 -12.24 -17.36 -4.55
C LEU A 642 -11.21 -16.22 -4.58
N TYR A 643 -11.43 -15.15 -3.80
CA TYR A 643 -10.49 -14.04 -3.70
C TYR A 643 -9.12 -14.46 -3.12
N LYS A 644 -9.12 -15.32 -2.09
CA LYS A 644 -7.86 -15.90 -1.55
C LYS A 644 -7.13 -16.76 -2.57
N LEU A 645 -7.85 -17.60 -3.32
CA LEU A 645 -7.28 -18.45 -4.38
C LEU A 645 -6.68 -17.59 -5.50
N ALA A 646 -7.34 -16.52 -5.92
CA ALA A 646 -6.79 -15.58 -6.90
C ALA A 646 -5.51 -14.90 -6.37
N MET A 647 -5.54 -14.39 -5.13
CA MET A 647 -4.36 -13.78 -4.48
C MET A 647 -3.15 -14.74 -4.38
N THR A 648 -3.36 -16.05 -4.19
CA THR A 648 -2.27 -17.04 -4.13
C THR A 648 -1.78 -17.54 -5.49
N GLY A 649 -2.27 -16.99 -6.60
CA GLY A 649 -1.95 -17.49 -7.94
C GLY A 649 -2.58 -18.86 -8.22
N SER A 650 -3.66 -19.20 -7.51
CA SER A 650 -4.45 -20.44 -7.65
C SER A 650 -5.78 -20.17 -8.37
N GLY A 651 -5.84 -19.14 -9.22
CA GLY A 651 -7.02 -18.76 -9.98
C GLY A 651 -7.34 -19.69 -11.15
N ILE A 652 -7.99 -19.11 -12.16
CA ILE A 652 -8.42 -19.79 -13.39
C ILE A 652 -7.84 -19.05 -14.60
N ASP A 653 -8.15 -17.76 -14.72
CA ASP A 653 -8.11 -17.05 -15.98
C ASP A 653 -6.69 -16.72 -16.48
N ARG A 654 -5.75 -16.30 -15.61
CA ARG A 654 -4.35 -16.14 -16.06
C ARG A 654 -3.72 -17.46 -16.48
N HIS A 655 -4.08 -18.57 -15.85
CA HIS A 655 -3.57 -19.89 -16.22
C HIS A 655 -4.07 -20.32 -17.61
N LEU A 656 -5.39 -20.24 -17.85
CA LEU A 656 -5.98 -20.58 -19.16
C LEU A 656 -5.50 -19.63 -20.29
N PHE A 657 -5.36 -18.34 -20.00
CA PHE A 657 -4.74 -17.36 -20.91
C PHE A 657 -3.31 -17.77 -21.30
N CYS A 658 -2.45 -18.10 -20.34
CA CYS A 658 -1.07 -18.50 -20.66
C CYS A 658 -1.01 -19.84 -21.43
N LEU A 659 -1.88 -20.81 -21.14
CA LEU A 659 -2.00 -22.04 -21.93
C LEU A 659 -2.44 -21.73 -23.38
N TYR A 660 -3.33 -20.77 -23.58
CA TYR A 660 -3.73 -20.29 -24.92
C TYR A 660 -2.59 -19.60 -25.67
N VAL A 661 -1.81 -18.74 -25.00
CA VAL A 661 -0.60 -18.13 -25.61
C VAL A 661 0.38 -19.22 -26.08
N VAL A 662 0.65 -20.25 -25.25
CA VAL A 662 1.45 -21.42 -25.67
C VAL A 662 0.81 -22.14 -26.87
N SER A 663 -0.51 -22.31 -26.90
CA SER A 663 -1.19 -22.98 -28.03
C SER A 663 -0.96 -22.25 -29.36
N LYS A 664 -0.95 -20.91 -29.35
CA LYS A 664 -0.67 -20.10 -30.54
C LYS A 664 0.80 -20.16 -30.96
N TYR A 665 1.75 -20.14 -30.03
CA TYR A 665 3.18 -20.38 -30.35
C TYR A 665 3.43 -21.76 -30.96
N LEU A 666 2.65 -22.78 -30.60
CA LEU A 666 2.73 -24.13 -31.17
C LEU A 666 1.89 -24.32 -32.46
N GLY A 667 1.16 -23.30 -32.92
CA GLY A 667 0.27 -23.38 -34.09
C GLY A 667 -1.00 -24.22 -33.90
N VAL A 668 -1.24 -24.75 -32.70
CA VAL A 668 -2.36 -25.67 -32.42
C VAL A 668 -3.60 -24.91 -31.97
N GLN A 669 -4.78 -25.44 -32.31
CA GLN A 669 -6.07 -24.93 -31.83
C GLN A 669 -6.64 -25.84 -30.74
N SER A 670 -7.37 -25.26 -29.79
CA SER A 670 -8.12 -25.97 -28.76
C SER A 670 -9.57 -25.49 -28.80
N PRO A 671 -10.57 -26.36 -29.02
CA PRO A 671 -11.98 -25.97 -28.93
C PRO A 671 -12.33 -25.43 -27.54
N PHE A 672 -11.82 -26.07 -26.49
CA PHE A 672 -11.96 -25.63 -25.10
C PHE A 672 -11.42 -24.20 -24.90
N LEU A 673 -10.13 -23.95 -25.13
CA LEU A 673 -9.54 -22.62 -24.90
C LEU A 673 -10.16 -21.53 -25.79
N LYS A 674 -10.55 -21.87 -27.03
CA LYS A 674 -11.27 -20.95 -27.92
C LYS A 674 -12.63 -20.55 -27.32
N LYS A 675 -13.37 -21.48 -26.75
CA LYS A 675 -14.67 -21.22 -26.13
C LYS A 675 -14.51 -20.40 -24.84
N VAL A 676 -13.67 -20.84 -23.89
CA VAL A 676 -13.48 -20.12 -22.60
C VAL A 676 -13.03 -18.67 -22.78
N LEU A 677 -12.15 -18.39 -23.75
CA LEU A 677 -11.63 -17.04 -24.00
C LEU A 677 -12.51 -16.22 -24.97
N SER A 678 -13.71 -16.71 -25.30
CA SER A 678 -14.72 -15.98 -26.10
C SER A 678 -15.93 -15.50 -25.28
N GLU A 679 -15.97 -15.81 -23.99
CA GLU A 679 -17.11 -15.51 -23.12
C GLU A 679 -17.01 -14.07 -22.58
N PRO A 680 -18.00 -13.18 -22.81
CA PRO A 680 -17.87 -11.76 -22.48
C PRO A 680 -18.06 -11.47 -21.00
N TRP A 681 -17.19 -10.63 -20.43
CA TRP A 681 -17.27 -10.13 -19.06
C TRP A 681 -18.29 -8.99 -18.95
N ARG A 682 -19.59 -9.33 -19.03
CA ARG A 682 -20.72 -8.37 -19.00
C ARG A 682 -20.82 -7.53 -17.74
N LEU A 683 -20.17 -7.95 -16.65
CA LEU A 683 -20.01 -7.11 -15.47
C LEU A 683 -18.53 -7.14 -15.05
N SER A 684 -17.81 -6.07 -15.35
CA SER A 684 -16.40 -5.93 -14.99
C SER A 684 -16.25 -5.01 -13.80
N THR A 685 -15.59 -5.50 -12.75
CA THR A 685 -15.58 -4.86 -11.43
C THR A 685 -14.17 -4.70 -10.87
N SER A 686 -13.95 -3.63 -10.11
CA SER A 686 -12.69 -3.41 -9.40
C SER A 686 -12.91 -2.64 -8.09
N GLN A 687 -12.47 -3.22 -6.97
CA GLN A 687 -12.25 -2.45 -5.75
C GLN A 687 -10.95 -1.64 -5.90
N THR A 688 -10.99 -0.34 -5.59
CA THR A 688 -9.78 0.46 -5.36
C THR A 688 -9.62 0.68 -3.85
N PRO A 689 -8.82 -0.13 -3.13
CA PRO A 689 -8.66 0.01 -1.68
C PRO A 689 -7.75 1.21 -1.34
N VAL A 690 -8.20 2.07 -0.41
CA VAL A 690 -7.38 3.14 0.17
C VAL A 690 -6.16 2.53 0.86
N GLN A 691 -4.96 2.94 0.46
CA GLN A 691 -3.70 2.37 0.97
C GLN A 691 -3.00 3.27 2.00
N GLN A 692 -3.26 4.58 1.96
CA GLN A 692 -2.57 5.62 2.73
C GLN A 692 -3.53 6.38 3.67
N MET A 693 -4.42 5.65 4.37
CA MET A 693 -5.39 6.27 5.29
C MET A 693 -4.73 7.14 6.37
N GLU A 694 -3.47 6.85 6.74
CA GLU A 694 -2.68 7.64 7.70
C GLU A 694 -2.34 9.07 7.24
N LEU A 695 -2.59 9.40 5.96
CA LEU A 695 -2.45 10.76 5.42
C LEU A 695 -3.74 11.60 5.53
N PHE A 696 -4.87 11.00 5.93
CA PHE A 696 -6.18 11.65 5.98
C PHE A 696 -6.82 11.53 7.37
N ASP A 697 -6.98 12.66 8.07
CA ASP A 697 -7.75 12.70 9.31
C ASP A 697 -9.26 12.77 9.00
N LEU A 698 -9.84 11.66 8.56
CA LEU A 698 -11.28 11.56 8.24
C LEU A 698 -12.20 11.64 9.49
N ILE A 699 -11.65 11.90 10.68
CA ILE A 699 -12.42 12.14 11.91
C ILE A 699 -12.60 13.64 12.12
N ASN A 700 -11.51 14.41 12.06
CA ASN A 700 -11.54 15.86 12.22
C ASN A 700 -11.81 16.62 10.89
N HIS A 701 -11.55 15.97 9.76
CA HIS A 701 -11.72 16.50 8.39
C HIS A 701 -12.53 15.54 7.48
N PRO A 702 -13.77 15.15 7.86
CA PRO A 702 -14.62 14.23 7.09
C PRO A 702 -15.00 14.75 5.69
N GLU A 703 -14.86 16.04 5.43
CA GLU A 703 -15.10 16.68 4.13
C GLU A 703 -14.03 16.31 3.06
N PHE A 704 -12.82 15.91 3.48
CA PHE A 704 -11.70 15.54 2.61
C PHE A 704 -11.74 14.06 2.16
N ILE A 705 -12.92 13.60 1.74
CA ILE A 705 -13.13 12.28 1.13
C ILE A 705 -12.96 12.37 -0.39
N SER A 706 -12.10 11.54 -1.00
CA SER A 706 -12.07 11.34 -2.46
C SER A 706 -13.16 10.36 -2.90
N LEU A 707 -13.70 10.56 -4.11
CA LEU A 707 -14.64 9.61 -4.73
C LEU A 707 -13.97 8.29 -5.16
N GLY A 708 -12.65 8.25 -5.34
CA GLY A 708 -11.98 7.14 -5.98
C GLY A 708 -11.80 7.38 -7.49
N GLY A 709 -12.31 6.48 -8.32
CA GLY A 709 -12.07 6.47 -9.76
C GLY A 709 -12.81 5.37 -10.50
N GLY A 710 -12.80 5.40 -11.84
CA GLY A 710 -13.57 4.50 -12.70
C GLY A 710 -12.94 4.24 -14.07
N PHE A 711 -13.62 3.42 -14.88
CA PHE A 711 -13.19 2.95 -16.20
C PHE A 711 -14.42 2.69 -17.10
N GLY A 712 -14.23 2.55 -18.41
CA GLY A 712 -15.31 2.22 -19.36
C GLY A 712 -15.74 0.74 -19.30
N PRO A 713 -16.90 0.36 -19.86
CA PRO A 713 -17.32 -1.04 -19.94
C PRO A 713 -16.38 -1.85 -20.85
N VAL A 714 -16.09 -3.10 -20.49
CA VAL A 714 -15.18 -4.00 -21.24
C VAL A 714 -15.89 -4.88 -22.28
N ALA A 715 -17.22 -4.85 -22.28
CA ALA A 715 -18.09 -5.54 -23.22
C ALA A 715 -19.19 -4.56 -23.66
N ASP A 716 -19.57 -4.61 -24.93
CA ASP A 716 -20.54 -3.65 -25.48
C ASP A 716 -21.96 -3.86 -24.90
N ASP A 717 -22.27 -5.09 -24.49
CA ASP A 717 -23.51 -5.51 -23.84
C ASP A 717 -23.36 -5.64 -22.30
N GLY A 718 -22.54 -4.79 -21.68
CA GLY A 718 -22.19 -4.89 -20.27
C GLY A 718 -21.82 -3.57 -19.57
N TYR A 719 -21.37 -3.72 -18.32
CA TYR A 719 -21.06 -2.64 -17.39
C TYR A 719 -19.60 -2.68 -16.89
N GLY A 720 -19.02 -1.50 -16.67
CA GLY A 720 -17.90 -1.30 -15.76
C GLY A 720 -18.40 -0.81 -14.40
N VAL A 721 -17.92 -1.39 -13.29
CA VAL A 721 -18.24 -0.93 -11.92
C VAL A 721 -16.98 -0.88 -11.06
N SER A 722 -16.49 0.34 -10.82
CA SER A 722 -15.45 0.58 -9.82
C SER A 722 -16.08 0.99 -8.49
N TYR A 723 -15.49 0.57 -7.38
CA TYR A 723 -15.94 1.01 -6.05
C TYR A 723 -14.78 1.22 -5.06
N ILE A 724 -14.98 2.15 -4.12
CA ILE A 724 -14.06 2.45 -3.03
C ILE A 724 -14.82 2.59 -1.71
N ILE A 725 -14.23 2.08 -0.64
CA ILE A 725 -14.85 2.03 0.70
C ILE A 725 -14.15 3.04 1.61
N VAL A 726 -14.79 4.19 1.87
CA VAL A 726 -14.18 5.32 2.58
C VAL A 726 -14.78 5.50 3.98
N GLY A 727 -13.92 5.80 4.97
CA GLY A 727 -14.31 5.82 6.38
C GLY A 727 -14.91 4.48 6.81
N GLU A 728 -15.80 4.49 7.81
CA GLU A 728 -16.58 3.29 8.17
C GLU A 728 -18.01 3.29 7.56
N ASN A 729 -18.49 4.43 7.03
CA ASN A 729 -19.90 4.65 6.71
C ASN A 729 -20.22 4.96 5.23
N MET A 730 -19.22 4.99 4.32
CA MET A 730 -19.42 5.39 2.92
C MET A 730 -18.82 4.37 1.94
N ILE A 731 -19.52 4.16 0.83
CA ILE A 731 -19.06 3.38 -0.33
C ILE A 731 -19.34 4.23 -1.57
N ASN A 732 -18.33 4.58 -2.36
CA ASN A 732 -18.52 5.34 -3.59
C ASN A 732 -18.48 4.38 -4.78
N PHE A 733 -19.42 4.55 -5.72
CA PHE A 733 -19.54 3.73 -6.93
C PHE A 733 -19.34 4.58 -8.18
N HIS A 734 -18.65 4.02 -9.16
CA HIS A 734 -18.55 4.52 -10.53
C HIS A 734 -19.05 3.43 -11.47
N VAL A 735 -20.25 3.60 -12.02
CA VAL A 735 -20.86 2.70 -13.01
C VAL A 735 -20.68 3.30 -14.40
N SER A 736 -20.40 2.46 -15.41
CA SER A 736 -20.36 2.83 -16.81
C SER A 736 -20.98 1.75 -17.69
N SER A 737 -21.57 2.14 -18.83
CA SER A 737 -22.15 1.25 -19.84
C SER A 737 -22.16 1.92 -21.22
N LYS A 738 -22.85 1.36 -22.22
CA LYS A 738 -22.95 1.95 -23.57
C LYS A 738 -24.37 2.29 -23.98
N ASN A 739 -24.57 3.50 -24.47
CA ASN A 739 -25.85 4.01 -24.97
C ASN A 739 -26.38 3.21 -26.17
N SER A 740 -25.49 2.64 -26.98
CA SER A 740 -25.80 1.74 -28.09
C SER A 740 -26.42 0.41 -27.66
N CYS A 741 -26.25 -0.02 -26.41
CA CYS A 741 -26.90 -1.20 -25.87
C CYS A 741 -28.16 -0.83 -25.10
N THR A 742 -29.33 -0.99 -25.74
CA THR A 742 -30.65 -0.73 -25.13
C THR A 742 -30.96 -1.54 -23.87
N HIS A 743 -30.18 -2.58 -23.59
CA HIS A 743 -30.32 -3.39 -22.37
C HIS A 743 -29.57 -2.79 -21.17
N THR A 744 -28.52 -1.99 -21.37
CA THR A 744 -27.74 -1.41 -20.25
C THR A 744 -28.11 0.03 -19.96
N ASN A 745 -28.04 0.45 -18.69
CA ASN A 745 -28.17 1.86 -18.29
C ASN A 745 -27.54 2.09 -16.90
N SER A 746 -26.56 3.00 -16.80
CA SER A 746 -25.73 3.17 -15.59
C SER A 746 -26.52 3.75 -14.42
N GLY A 747 -27.44 4.68 -14.68
CA GLY A 747 -28.32 5.27 -13.66
C GLY A 747 -29.29 4.24 -13.06
N ARG A 748 -30.00 3.51 -13.92
CA ARG A 748 -30.90 2.41 -13.54
C ARG A 748 -30.17 1.33 -12.76
N PHE A 749 -28.98 0.92 -13.21
CA PHE A 749 -28.18 -0.09 -12.54
C PHE A 749 -27.61 0.41 -11.20
N GLY A 750 -27.17 1.68 -11.10
CA GLY A 750 -26.77 2.31 -9.84
C GLY A 750 -27.89 2.39 -8.79
N ALA A 751 -29.13 2.63 -9.24
CA ALA A 751 -30.31 2.53 -8.40
C ALA A 751 -30.57 1.08 -7.92
N GLN A 752 -30.43 0.08 -8.81
CA GLN A 752 -30.53 -1.34 -8.42
C GLN A 752 -29.44 -1.76 -7.43
N ILE A 753 -28.18 -1.33 -7.61
CA ILE A 753 -27.08 -1.55 -6.65
C ILE A 753 -27.43 -0.92 -5.30
N SER A 754 -27.90 0.33 -5.30
CA SER A 754 -28.34 1.03 -4.10
C SER A 754 -29.52 0.37 -3.39
N GLN A 755 -30.38 -0.35 -4.11
CA GLN A 755 -31.47 -1.11 -3.50
C GLN A 755 -31.03 -2.49 -3.00
N ALA A 756 -30.25 -3.23 -3.80
CA ALA A 756 -29.68 -4.52 -3.41
C ALA A 756 -28.88 -4.43 -2.10
N LEU A 757 -28.06 -3.38 -1.93
CA LEU A 757 -27.36 -3.09 -0.68
C LEU A 757 -28.31 -2.92 0.52
N LYS A 758 -29.41 -2.16 0.36
CA LYS A 758 -30.42 -1.93 1.43
C LYS A 758 -31.16 -3.22 1.77
N ASP A 759 -31.58 -3.98 0.78
CA ASP A 759 -32.34 -5.22 0.97
C ASP A 759 -31.48 -6.26 1.72
N MET A 760 -30.23 -6.45 1.29
CA MET A 760 -29.25 -7.32 1.97
C MET A 760 -28.94 -6.88 3.42
N MET A 761 -29.04 -5.58 3.73
CA MET A 761 -28.92 -5.07 5.10
C MET A 761 -30.21 -5.25 5.92
N SER A 762 -31.38 -5.13 5.28
CA SER A 762 -32.69 -5.31 5.91
C SER A 762 -32.90 -6.73 6.47
N LEU A 763 -32.29 -7.74 5.85
CA LEU A 763 -32.24 -9.12 6.34
C LEU A 763 -31.71 -9.23 7.78
N PHE A 764 -30.90 -8.29 8.24
CA PHE A 764 -30.33 -8.28 9.59
C PHE A 764 -30.98 -7.26 10.55
N SER A 765 -31.96 -6.49 10.08
CA SER A 765 -32.71 -5.53 10.89
C SER A 765 -33.88 -6.22 11.58
N SER A 766 -34.20 -5.84 12.82
CA SER A 766 -35.46 -6.24 13.46
C SER A 766 -36.64 -5.66 12.67
N ASN A 767 -37.70 -6.43 12.46
CA ASN A 767 -38.92 -5.86 11.87
C ASN A 767 -39.52 -4.85 12.86
N PRO A 768 -39.97 -3.66 12.41
CA PRO A 768 -40.90 -2.88 13.22
C PRO A 768 -42.20 -3.68 13.40
N GLU A 769 -42.76 -3.64 14.60
CA GLU A 769 -44.03 -4.31 14.89
C GLU A 769 -45.18 -3.66 14.12
N LYS A 770 -46.25 -4.43 13.86
CA LYS A 770 -47.41 -3.93 13.10
C LYS A 770 -48.06 -2.75 13.85
N PRO A 771 -48.51 -1.69 13.15
CA PRO A 771 -49.11 -0.54 13.80
C PRO A 771 -50.40 -0.93 14.51
N VAL A 772 -50.45 -0.68 15.81
CA VAL A 772 -51.67 -0.80 16.63
C VAL A 772 -52.57 0.41 16.37
N GLU A 773 -53.88 0.19 16.27
CA GLU A 773 -54.86 1.24 15.97
C GLU A 773 -54.92 2.32 17.07
N LYS A 774 -55.05 3.58 16.66
CA LYS A 774 -55.28 4.69 17.59
C LYS A 774 -56.71 4.67 18.11
N LYS A 775 -56.87 4.68 19.44
CA LYS A 775 -58.06 5.25 20.11
C LYS A 775 -57.68 6.55 20.83
N GLN A 776 -58.62 7.49 20.85
CA GLN A 776 -58.43 8.86 21.35
C GLN A 776 -58.90 9.03 22.81
N LEU A 777 -58.56 10.20 23.38
CA LEU A 777 -58.70 10.74 24.74
C LEU A 777 -57.38 10.61 25.56
N GLY A 778 -56.95 11.63 26.30
CA GLY A 778 -57.46 13.00 26.45
C GLY A 778 -56.73 13.72 27.59
N GLU A 779 -56.34 14.98 27.40
CA GLU A 779 -55.63 15.81 28.41
C GLU A 779 -56.61 16.54 29.36
N PRO A 780 -56.14 17.24 30.42
CA PRO A 780 -55.27 16.76 31.50
C PRO A 780 -55.79 17.22 32.89
N GLN A 781 -55.15 16.77 34.00
CA GLN A 781 -55.10 17.57 35.24
C GLN A 781 -53.94 17.14 36.17
N ASN A 782 -53.61 18.00 37.13
CA ASN A 782 -52.32 18.03 37.84
C ASN A 782 -52.35 17.52 39.29
N ASN A 783 -51.14 17.22 39.77
CA ASN A 783 -50.65 17.19 41.15
C ASN A 783 -50.95 15.97 42.05
N GLU A 784 -49.94 15.72 42.90
CA GLU A 784 -49.96 15.02 44.20
C GLU A 784 -50.59 13.60 44.18
N ASP A 785 -49.81 12.52 44.20
CA ASP A 785 -48.88 12.27 45.31
C ASP A 785 -47.65 11.41 44.95
N MET A 786 -46.53 11.63 45.63
CA MET A 786 -45.24 10.96 45.40
C MET A 786 -44.78 10.23 46.65
N ASN A 787 -45.10 8.93 46.81
CA ASN A 787 -44.31 7.92 47.57
C ASN A 787 -44.98 6.51 47.69
N SER A 788 -45.74 5.99 46.70
CA SER A 788 -46.50 4.73 46.93
C SER A 788 -46.60 3.68 45.81
N LEU A 789 -45.61 3.55 44.90
CA LEU A 789 -45.42 2.29 44.15
C LEU A 789 -44.02 2.09 43.52
N ILE A 790 -42.99 1.89 44.36
CA ILE A 790 -41.72 1.28 43.91
C ILE A 790 -41.38 0.08 44.79
N HIS A 791 -42.15 -0.98 44.60
CA HIS A 791 -41.70 -2.35 44.82
C HIS A 791 -42.30 -3.25 43.74
N ASP A 792 -41.61 -4.34 43.43
CA ASP A 792 -42.05 -5.45 42.58
C ASP A 792 -42.43 -5.10 41.11
N ILE A 793 -41.40 -4.89 40.28
CA ILE A 793 -41.12 -5.80 39.15
C ILE A 793 -39.61 -6.04 39.07
N SER A 794 -39.20 -7.30 39.16
CA SER A 794 -37.81 -7.74 38.90
C SER A 794 -37.81 -8.61 37.64
N GLY A 795 -37.12 -8.16 36.58
CA GLY A 795 -37.34 -8.66 35.20
C GLY A 795 -36.11 -9.03 34.33
N MET A 796 -34.88 -8.77 34.81
CA MET A 796 -33.58 -9.15 34.22
C MET A 796 -33.11 -8.54 32.86
N LYS A 797 -31.77 -8.42 32.74
CA LYS A 797 -30.90 -8.07 31.57
C LYS A 797 -30.95 -6.58 31.14
N GLY A 798 -29.84 -5.89 30.88
CA GLY A 798 -28.38 -6.15 31.04
C GLY A 798 -27.60 -4.88 30.63
N ARG A 799 -26.56 -4.37 31.34
CA ARG A 799 -25.18 -4.89 31.52
C ARG A 799 -24.44 -5.14 30.19
N SER A 800 -23.17 -4.73 29.99
CA SER A 800 -22.23 -3.96 30.83
C SER A 800 -21.04 -3.44 29.99
N CYS A 801 -20.56 -2.20 30.22
CA CYS A 801 -19.24 -1.73 29.76
C CYS A 801 -18.57 -0.76 30.75
N SER A 802 -19.25 0.32 31.15
CA SER A 802 -18.65 1.46 31.87
C SER A 802 -18.02 1.11 33.23
N VAL A 803 -18.53 0.09 33.91
CA VAL A 803 -18.07 -0.35 35.24
C VAL A 803 -16.65 -0.92 35.20
N TRP A 804 -16.27 -1.58 34.09
CA TRP A 804 -14.96 -2.24 33.97
C TRP A 804 -13.79 -1.26 33.89
N ILE A 805 -13.99 -0.08 33.29
CA ILE A 805 -12.92 0.92 33.10
C ILE A 805 -12.53 1.55 34.45
N VAL A 806 -13.52 1.92 35.28
CA VAL A 806 -13.27 2.47 36.63
C VAL A 806 -12.67 1.40 37.55
N MET A 807 -13.18 0.17 37.51
CA MET A 807 -12.61 -0.96 38.25
C MET A 807 -11.15 -1.23 37.84
N ALA A 808 -10.82 -1.18 36.54
CA ALA A 808 -9.45 -1.36 36.06
C ALA A 808 -8.52 -0.24 36.55
N GLY A 809 -8.95 1.02 36.48
CA GLY A 809 -8.19 2.16 37.01
C GLY A 809 -7.89 2.02 38.50
N VAL A 810 -8.91 1.74 39.32
CA VAL A 810 -8.75 1.59 40.78
C VAL A 810 -7.91 0.35 41.13
N LEU A 811 -8.11 -0.80 40.47
CA LEU A 811 -7.30 -2.00 40.69
C LEU A 811 -5.83 -1.79 40.29
N LEU A 812 -5.57 -1.01 39.24
CA LEU A 812 -4.21 -0.63 38.84
C LEU A 812 -3.57 0.28 39.90
N THR A 813 -4.28 1.29 40.41
CA THR A 813 -3.79 2.15 41.49
C THR A 813 -3.51 1.35 42.78
N VAL A 814 -4.45 0.51 43.23
CA VAL A 814 -4.28 -0.29 44.46
C VAL A 814 -3.10 -1.26 44.33
N ARG A 815 -2.97 -2.00 43.22
CA ARG A 815 -1.82 -2.90 43.01
C ARG A 815 -0.48 -2.20 42.82
N VAL A 816 -0.46 -0.93 42.42
CA VAL A 816 0.76 -0.11 42.36
C VAL A 816 1.13 0.45 43.74
N CYS A 817 0.16 0.61 44.65
CA CYS A 817 0.40 1.09 46.01
C CYS A 817 0.78 -0.03 47.01
N ASP A 818 0.19 -1.23 46.91
CA ASP A 818 0.42 -2.35 47.86
C ASP A 818 1.71 -3.18 47.60
N ALA A 819 2.65 -2.67 46.79
CA ALA A 819 3.85 -3.40 46.38
C ALA A 819 5.16 -2.69 46.81
N GLU A 820 5.63 -2.99 48.04
CA GLU A 820 6.80 -2.34 48.67
C GLU A 820 8.15 -2.48 47.91
N CYS A 821 8.23 -3.25 46.82
CA CYS A 821 9.45 -3.42 46.03
C CYS A 821 9.78 -2.28 45.04
N ILE A 822 8.94 -1.22 44.92
CA ILE A 822 9.10 -0.19 43.87
C ILE A 822 9.91 1.04 44.33
N GLY A 823 10.55 1.00 45.50
CA GLY A 823 11.40 2.10 46.00
C GLY A 823 12.59 2.47 45.08
N ASN A 824 13.24 1.47 44.46
CA ASN A 824 14.58 1.66 43.87
C ASN A 824 14.67 1.70 42.33
N ASN A 825 13.58 1.49 41.56
CA ASN A 825 13.66 1.63 40.09
C ASN A 825 12.35 1.99 39.37
N PHE A 826 11.61 2.98 39.90
CA PHE A 826 10.36 3.52 39.33
C PHE A 826 10.41 3.75 37.80
N LYS A 827 11.53 4.27 37.28
CA LYS A 827 11.73 4.58 35.85
C LYS A 827 11.74 3.35 34.94
N GLN A 828 12.07 2.17 35.47
CA GLN A 828 12.14 0.92 34.71
C GLN A 828 10.81 0.15 34.70
N HIS A 829 9.94 0.35 35.69
CA HIS A 829 8.62 -0.28 35.73
C HIS A 829 7.61 0.38 34.75
N ILE A 830 7.80 1.68 34.45
CA ILE A 830 6.99 2.44 33.47
C ILE A 830 7.50 2.25 32.02
N THR A 831 8.19 1.14 31.72
CA THR A 831 8.75 0.89 30.39
C THR A 831 7.69 0.39 29.40
N ASN A 832 7.10 1.32 28.63
CA ASN A 832 6.30 1.15 27.40
C ASN A 832 5.04 0.25 27.44
N ASN A 833 5.13 -1.01 27.88
CA ASN A 833 4.06 -2.00 27.69
C ASN A 833 2.82 -1.72 28.56
N LEU A 834 3.03 -1.50 29.88
CA LEU A 834 1.93 -1.30 30.82
C LEU A 834 1.07 -0.07 30.50
N LEU A 835 1.70 0.99 29.97
CA LEU A 835 0.98 2.16 29.47
C LEU A 835 0.30 1.85 28.13
N ALA A 836 0.98 1.24 27.17
CA ALA A 836 0.41 0.96 25.84
C ALA A 836 -0.88 0.13 25.93
N ASP A 837 -0.88 -0.97 26.69
CA ASP A 837 -1.98 -1.94 26.74
C ASP A 837 -3.29 -1.32 27.30
N HIS A 838 -3.20 -0.33 28.19
CA HIS A 838 -4.36 0.43 28.68
C HIS A 838 -4.67 1.69 27.84
N TRP A 839 -3.67 2.36 27.26
CA TRP A 839 -3.85 3.55 26.41
C TRP A 839 -4.67 3.26 25.14
N PHE A 840 -4.59 2.03 24.61
CA PHE A 840 -5.41 1.60 23.48
C PHE A 840 -6.92 1.54 23.79
N GLN A 841 -7.35 1.49 25.06
CA GLN A 841 -8.76 1.32 25.43
C GLN A 841 -9.54 2.64 25.52
N MET A 842 -8.87 3.78 25.74
CA MET A 842 -9.54 5.09 25.90
C MET A 842 -9.88 5.79 24.57
N LYS A 843 -9.60 5.19 23.41
CA LYS A 843 -9.74 5.84 22.10
C LYS A 843 -11.17 6.13 21.62
N ASN A 844 -12.19 5.58 22.26
CA ASN A 844 -13.58 5.66 21.79
C ASN A 844 -14.48 6.41 22.78
N PHE A 845 -14.41 7.74 22.80
CA PHE A 845 -15.51 8.56 23.33
C PHE A 845 -15.62 9.91 22.61
N THR A 846 -16.83 10.23 22.17
CA THR A 846 -17.20 11.54 21.62
C THR A 846 -18.70 11.71 21.87
N PRO A 847 -19.14 12.68 22.69
CA PRO A 847 -20.56 12.92 22.89
C PRO A 847 -21.19 13.52 21.63
N THR A 848 -22.43 13.16 21.33
CA THR A 848 -23.26 13.80 20.30
C THR A 848 -24.59 14.19 20.91
N GLY A 849 -24.75 15.49 21.18
CA GLY A 849 -25.88 16.07 21.91
C GLY A 849 -25.53 17.47 22.43
N GLN A 850 -26.53 18.27 22.80
CA GLN A 850 -26.34 19.69 23.18
C GLN A 850 -25.94 19.91 24.65
N GLU A 851 -25.80 18.87 25.48
CA GLU A 851 -25.34 18.99 26.88
C GLU A 851 -23.87 18.56 27.04
N VAL A 852 -22.95 19.50 26.84
CA VAL A 852 -21.53 19.30 27.17
C VAL A 852 -21.35 19.52 28.67
N THR A 853 -21.38 18.44 29.45
CA THR A 853 -21.07 18.49 30.88
C THR A 853 -19.56 18.60 31.13
N LEU A 854 -19.16 19.18 32.27
CA LEU A 854 -17.77 19.42 32.70
C LEU A 854 -16.84 18.18 32.59
N GLN A 855 -17.40 16.98 32.67
CA GLN A 855 -16.69 15.71 32.51
C GLN A 855 -16.18 15.50 31.07
N HIS A 856 -16.91 15.97 30.06
CA HIS A 856 -16.53 15.90 28.66
C HIS A 856 -15.42 16.88 28.31
N GLU A 857 -15.42 18.08 28.91
CA GLU A 857 -14.32 19.04 28.76
C GLU A 857 -13.02 18.48 29.38
N PHE A 858 -13.10 17.91 30.59
CA PHE A 858 -11.94 17.27 31.22
C PHE A 858 -11.39 16.09 30.40
N LEU A 859 -12.26 15.27 29.81
CA LEU A 859 -11.87 14.21 28.87
C LEU A 859 -11.29 14.77 27.56
N SER A 860 -11.81 15.89 27.05
CA SER A 860 -11.27 16.57 25.88
C SER A 860 -9.86 17.10 26.14
N VAL A 861 -9.64 17.77 27.28
CA VAL A 861 -8.30 18.25 27.69
C VAL A 861 -7.31 17.10 27.81
N LEU A 862 -7.71 15.98 28.46
CA LEU A 862 -6.88 14.77 28.51
C LEU A 862 -6.58 14.20 27.13
N ASN A 863 -7.57 14.11 26.24
CA ASN A 863 -7.40 13.60 24.89
C ASN A 863 -6.51 14.52 24.02
N THR A 864 -6.62 15.84 24.18
CA THR A 864 -5.75 16.84 23.53
C THR A 864 -4.31 16.73 24.03
N LEU A 865 -4.08 16.59 25.33
CA LEU A 865 -2.74 16.37 25.90
C LEU A 865 -2.12 15.05 25.40
N CYS A 866 -2.89 13.96 25.42
CA CYS A 866 -2.48 12.66 24.88
C CYS A 866 -2.17 12.72 23.37
N SER A 867 -2.96 13.46 22.60
CA SER A 867 -2.76 13.64 21.15
C SER A 867 -1.53 14.49 20.85
N SER A 868 -1.31 15.59 21.59
CA SER A 868 -0.12 16.43 21.46
C SER A 868 1.18 15.66 21.79
N PHE A 869 1.16 14.85 22.87
CA PHE A 869 2.28 13.97 23.22
C PHE A 869 2.52 12.89 22.15
N THR A 870 1.46 12.35 21.55
CA THR A 870 1.56 11.34 20.48
C THR A 870 2.09 11.91 19.17
N ALA A 871 1.62 13.10 18.76
CA ALA A 871 2.05 13.78 17.55
C ALA A 871 3.53 14.20 17.61
N ASN A 872 3.96 14.76 18.75
CA ASN A 872 5.33 15.25 18.92
C ASN A 872 6.34 14.15 19.29
N LYS A 873 5.94 12.87 19.33
CA LYS A 873 6.73 11.73 19.84
C LYS A 873 8.15 11.59 19.25
N GLN A 874 8.42 12.13 18.05
CA GLN A 874 9.75 12.10 17.42
C GLN A 874 10.73 13.19 17.93
N LEU A 875 10.24 14.23 18.61
CA LEU A 875 11.06 15.26 19.26
C LEU A 875 11.58 14.83 20.64
N PHE A 876 11.12 13.68 21.18
CA PHE A 876 11.52 13.15 22.48
C PHE A 876 12.76 12.23 22.37
N THR A 877 13.85 12.74 21.77
CA THR A 877 15.17 12.12 21.89
C THR A 877 15.87 12.56 23.18
N PRO A 878 16.67 11.70 23.84
CA PRO A 878 17.34 12.03 25.10
C PRO A 878 18.63 12.85 24.87
N ASP A 879 18.48 14.12 24.50
CA ASP A 879 19.58 15.09 24.42
C ASP A 879 19.41 16.14 25.55
N PRO A 880 20.37 16.28 26.49
CA PRO A 880 20.15 17.05 27.73
C PRO A 880 19.91 18.56 27.58
N VAL A 881 20.14 19.15 26.40
CA VAL A 881 20.34 20.60 26.26
C VAL A 881 19.05 21.40 25.97
N ASN A 882 17.95 20.77 25.53
CA ASN A 882 16.68 21.45 25.18
C ASN A 882 15.45 20.87 25.92
N ALA A 883 15.49 20.87 27.25
CA ALA A 883 14.43 20.30 28.11
C ALA A 883 13.11 21.12 28.17
N THR A 884 13.04 22.29 27.52
CA THR A 884 12.07 23.36 27.81
C THR A 884 10.59 23.03 27.58
N GLU A 885 10.27 22.17 26.60
CA GLU A 885 8.88 21.69 26.36
C GLU A 885 8.58 20.38 27.11
N GLN A 886 9.56 19.47 27.22
CA GLN A 886 9.39 18.22 27.97
C GLN A 886 9.04 18.49 29.44
N SER A 887 9.67 19.51 30.03
CA SER A 887 9.35 19.95 31.40
C SER A 887 7.90 20.42 31.54
N LYS A 888 7.31 21.16 30.59
CA LYS A 888 5.99 21.78 30.75
C LYS A 888 4.86 20.77 30.95
N VAL A 889 4.76 19.75 30.10
CA VAL A 889 3.68 18.75 30.18
C VAL A 889 3.81 17.91 31.46
N VAL A 890 5.04 17.50 31.81
CA VAL A 890 5.32 16.73 33.03
C VAL A 890 5.11 17.57 34.29
N TRP A 891 5.45 18.86 34.26
CA TRP A 891 5.24 19.81 35.36
C TRP A 891 3.76 20.14 35.54
N THR A 892 2.98 20.27 34.46
CA THR A 892 1.51 20.41 34.51
C THR A 892 0.86 19.18 35.16
N TYR A 893 1.25 17.97 34.74
CA TYR A 893 0.83 16.74 35.41
C TYR A 893 1.26 16.68 36.88
N SER A 894 2.49 17.12 37.20
CA SER A 894 2.98 17.18 38.58
C SER A 894 2.22 18.19 39.44
N ILE A 895 1.78 19.32 38.87
CA ILE A 895 0.93 20.31 39.56
C ILE A 895 -0.47 19.77 39.76
N MET A 896 -1.10 19.16 38.76
CA MET A 896 -2.42 18.52 38.92
C MET A 896 -2.37 17.45 40.01
N ILE A 897 -1.35 16.60 40.01
CA ILE A 897 -1.15 15.58 41.05
C ILE A 897 -0.87 16.23 42.42
N LYS A 898 -0.01 17.25 42.53
CA LYS A 898 0.25 17.93 43.81
C LYS A 898 -0.97 18.66 44.36
N ALA A 899 -1.80 19.25 43.51
CA ALA A 899 -3.07 19.88 43.89
C ALA A 899 -4.09 18.85 44.39
N LEU A 900 -4.11 17.65 43.82
CA LEU A 900 -4.97 16.54 44.25
C LEU A 900 -4.46 15.79 45.50
N VAL A 901 -3.14 15.77 45.73
CA VAL A 901 -2.49 14.91 46.75
C VAL A 901 -2.11 15.66 48.04
N ASN A 902 -2.05 17.00 48.06
CA ASN A 902 -1.58 17.74 49.23
C ASN A 902 -2.62 17.89 50.38
N VAL A 903 -3.12 16.77 50.89
CA VAL A 903 -3.80 16.70 52.19
C VAL A 903 -2.80 16.33 53.29
N LYS A 904 -1.97 17.31 53.71
CA LYS A 904 -1.45 17.46 55.09
C LYS A 904 -0.62 18.74 55.27
N GLY A 905 -1.22 19.75 55.92
CA GLY A 905 -0.48 20.64 56.83
C GLY A 905 0.32 21.80 56.24
N SER A 906 -0.24 22.61 55.35
CA SER A 906 0.19 24.01 55.19
C SER A 906 -0.97 24.88 54.70
N LYS A 907 -0.86 26.22 54.87
CA LYS A 907 -1.96 27.18 54.75
C LYS A 907 -2.60 27.11 53.36
N ALA A 908 -3.91 26.86 53.29
CA ALA A 908 -4.67 27.00 52.06
C ALA A 908 -4.63 28.47 51.60
N TRP A 909 -4.40 28.68 50.31
CA TRP A 909 -4.57 29.99 49.69
C TRP A 909 -6.06 30.35 49.73
N THR A 910 -6.36 31.59 50.08
CA THR A 910 -7.74 32.10 50.05
C THR A 910 -8.21 32.26 48.61
N VAL A 911 -9.54 32.25 48.41
CA VAL A 911 -10.14 32.38 47.08
C VAL A 911 -9.71 33.69 46.42
N ASP A 912 -9.56 34.78 47.18
CA ASP A 912 -9.11 36.07 46.66
C ASP A 912 -7.63 36.10 46.24
N GLU A 913 -6.73 35.38 46.94
CA GLU A 913 -5.33 35.24 46.53
C GLU A 913 -5.20 34.48 45.20
N ILE A 914 -6.01 33.42 45.03
CA ILE A 914 -6.08 32.65 43.78
C ILE A 914 -6.69 33.51 42.66
N LEU A 915 -7.78 34.23 42.94
CA LEU A 915 -8.42 35.13 41.97
C LEU A 915 -7.51 36.29 41.55
N HIS A 916 -6.70 36.84 42.46
CA HIS A 916 -5.73 37.89 42.13
C HIS A 916 -4.64 37.37 41.19
N PHE A 917 -4.10 36.18 41.44
CA PHE A 917 -3.13 35.53 40.57
C PHE A 917 -3.72 35.23 39.17
N CYS A 918 -4.95 34.71 39.10
CA CYS A 918 -5.62 34.44 37.83
C CYS A 918 -5.97 35.71 37.04
N ARG A 919 -6.51 36.76 37.69
CA ARG A 919 -6.85 38.05 37.05
C ARG A 919 -5.67 38.73 36.38
N ASN A 920 -4.47 38.55 36.90
CA ASN A 920 -3.25 39.19 36.39
C ASN A 920 -2.50 38.35 35.34
N SER A 921 -2.97 37.13 34.99
CA SER A 921 -2.17 36.16 34.23
C SER A 921 -2.83 35.55 32.98
N CYS A 922 -4.16 35.63 32.82
CA CYS A 922 -4.85 35.20 31.58
C CYS A 922 -6.02 36.12 31.22
N SER A 923 -6.12 36.48 29.94
CA SER A 923 -7.29 37.13 29.34
C SER A 923 -8.28 36.09 28.79
N GLU A 924 -9.59 36.33 28.99
CA GLU A 924 -10.73 35.65 28.33
C GLU A 924 -10.85 34.13 28.63
N SER A 925 -11.55 33.70 29.69
CA SER A 925 -13.02 33.49 29.82
C SER A 925 -13.58 32.38 28.91
N TYR A 926 -14.34 31.37 29.36
CA TYR A 926 -15.08 31.13 30.62
C TYR A 926 -14.68 29.73 31.21
N GLY A 927 -15.35 29.03 32.14
CA GLY A 927 -16.58 29.20 32.95
C GLY A 927 -16.82 27.93 33.81
N THR A 928 -17.61 27.97 34.90
CA THR A 928 -17.80 26.80 35.80
C THR A 928 -19.14 26.71 36.54
N SER A 929 -19.54 25.48 36.93
CA SER A 929 -20.62 25.17 37.88
C SER A 929 -20.35 23.87 38.66
N PHE A 930 -20.84 23.75 39.90
CA PHE A 930 -20.44 22.73 40.90
C PHE A 930 -21.36 21.48 40.99
N ILE A 931 -20.89 20.43 41.67
CA ILE A 931 -21.65 19.20 42.01
C ILE A 931 -21.68 18.98 43.55
N ASN A 932 -22.79 18.41 44.05
CA ASN A 932 -23.11 18.25 45.47
C ASN A 932 -22.53 16.95 46.09
N THR A 933 -21.83 17.07 47.23
CA THR A 933 -21.16 15.95 47.94
C THR A 933 -22.09 14.96 48.64
N THR A 934 -23.28 15.36 49.09
CA THR A 934 -24.18 14.48 49.88
C THR A 934 -24.72 13.29 49.07
N GLN A 935 -24.73 13.40 47.73
CA GLN A 935 -25.18 12.32 46.85
C GLN A 935 -24.11 11.20 46.71
N PHE A 936 -22.82 11.54 46.81
CA PHE A 936 -21.69 10.62 46.72
C PHE A 936 -21.65 9.65 47.92
N GLU A 937 -21.85 10.15 49.14
CA GLU A 937 -21.79 9.34 50.36
C GLU A 937 -22.89 8.26 50.41
N LYS A 938 -24.08 8.56 49.86
CA LYS A 938 -25.20 7.61 49.76
C LYS A 938 -24.93 6.47 48.77
N MET A 939 -24.05 6.65 47.78
CA MET A 939 -23.61 5.56 46.89
C MET A 939 -22.58 4.66 47.59
N TYR A 940 -21.63 5.25 48.32
CA TYR A 940 -20.55 4.52 48.99
C TYR A 940 -21.06 3.43 49.96
N LYS A 941 -22.03 3.77 50.81
CA LYS A 941 -22.54 2.88 51.88
C LYS A 941 -23.38 1.70 51.38
N LYS A 942 -23.65 1.55 50.08
CA LYS A 942 -24.46 0.46 49.50
C LYS A 942 -23.67 -0.72 48.90
N VAL A 943 -22.34 -0.66 48.85
CA VAL A 943 -21.53 -1.57 47.99
C VAL A 943 -20.75 -2.66 48.76
N CYS A 944 -20.41 -2.44 50.04
CA CYS A 944 -19.35 -3.21 50.71
C CYS A 944 -19.84 -4.34 51.64
N VAL A 945 -20.27 -5.49 51.10
CA VAL A 945 -20.37 -6.78 51.85
C VAL A 945 -20.09 -8.00 50.96
N TRP A 946 -18.96 -8.71 51.16
CA TRP A 946 -18.91 -10.18 51.30
C TRP A 946 -17.53 -10.67 51.78
N ASN A 947 -17.50 -11.74 52.59
CA ASN A 947 -16.30 -12.40 53.15
C ASN A 947 -15.59 -13.38 52.19
N ARG A 948 -14.26 -13.49 52.29
CA ARG A 948 -13.56 -14.80 52.36
C ARG A 948 -12.12 -14.66 52.87
N ALA A 949 -11.55 -15.75 53.37
CA ALA A 949 -10.33 -15.76 54.18
C ALA A 949 -9.02 -15.60 53.39
N VAL A 950 -7.96 -15.19 54.10
CA VAL A 950 -6.61 -14.89 53.60
C VAL A 950 -5.64 -16.02 54.00
N PRO A 951 -4.69 -16.45 53.14
CA PRO A 951 -3.58 -17.34 53.53
C PRO A 951 -2.44 -16.57 54.21
N GLU A 952 -1.80 -17.18 55.21
CA GLU A 952 -0.72 -16.56 56.01
C GLU A 952 0.67 -16.63 55.35
N CYS A 953 1.60 -15.79 55.81
CA CYS A 953 3.00 -15.75 55.38
C CYS A 953 3.96 -16.20 56.52
N PRO A 954 5.11 -16.82 56.19
CA PRO A 954 6.21 -17.02 57.14
C PRO A 954 6.99 -15.71 57.40
N PRO A 955 7.66 -15.55 58.56
CA PRO A 955 8.17 -14.25 59.04
C PRO A 955 9.57 -13.85 58.55
N GLN A 956 9.86 -12.55 58.64
CA GLN A 956 11.20 -11.94 58.53
C GLN A 956 11.94 -11.90 59.89
N ASN A 957 13.23 -11.53 59.88
CA ASN A 957 13.99 -10.70 60.86
C ASN A 957 15.46 -10.58 60.34
N TYR A 958 16.28 -9.53 60.49
CA TYR A 958 16.24 -8.16 61.08
C TYR A 958 17.18 -7.26 60.22
N LEU A 959 16.99 -5.93 60.06
CA LEU A 959 17.63 -4.80 60.82
C LEU A 959 19.16 -4.94 61.03
N LEU A 960 20.09 -3.96 60.91
CA LEU A 960 20.15 -2.48 60.68
C LEU A 960 21.68 -2.11 60.38
N SER A 961 22.24 -0.93 60.04
CA SER A 961 21.83 0.50 59.88
C SER A 961 22.86 1.34 59.02
N THR A 962 22.58 2.65 58.85
CA THR A 962 23.43 3.89 58.67
C THR A 962 24.96 3.85 58.91
N ALA A 963 25.83 4.75 58.38
CA ALA A 963 25.72 5.86 57.38
C ALA A 963 27.12 6.44 56.96
N SER A 964 27.13 7.46 56.09
CA SER A 964 28.24 8.26 55.51
C SER A 964 28.65 9.50 56.38
N PRO A 965 29.46 10.54 55.96
CA PRO A 965 30.31 10.76 54.75
C PRO A 965 31.70 11.50 54.92
N SER A 966 32.60 11.41 53.92
CA SER A 966 33.49 12.51 53.38
C SER A 966 34.72 13.05 54.21
N PRO A 967 35.56 14.01 53.72
CA PRO A 967 36.61 13.74 52.70
C PRO A 967 37.99 14.49 52.81
N SER A 968 38.92 14.11 51.90
CA SER A 968 39.93 14.96 51.19
C SER A 968 41.38 15.17 51.72
N ALA A 969 42.30 15.38 50.75
CA ALA A 969 43.76 15.66 50.81
C ALA A 969 44.69 14.55 51.36
N GLY A 970 45.90 14.29 50.82
CA GLY A 970 46.54 14.80 49.59
C GLY A 970 48.01 14.33 49.42
N LEU A 971 48.62 14.62 48.25
CA LEU A 971 50.05 14.46 47.88
C LEU A 971 50.62 13.04 47.61
N SER A 972 51.73 13.00 46.84
CA SER A 972 52.48 11.82 46.35
C SER A 972 53.94 11.84 46.89
N PRO A 973 54.75 10.76 46.77
CA PRO A 973 55.46 10.47 45.50
C PRO A 973 55.73 8.96 45.19
N GLN A 974 56.37 8.72 44.03
CA GLN A 974 56.95 7.45 43.52
C GLN A 974 58.49 7.42 43.73
N PRO A 975 59.25 6.36 43.31
CA PRO A 975 59.06 4.89 43.32
C PRO A 975 60.29 4.22 44.06
N PRO A 976 60.64 2.91 43.91
CA PRO A 976 61.36 2.38 42.72
C PRO A 976 61.25 0.84 42.40
N SER A 977 61.82 0.42 41.26
CA SER A 977 62.50 -0.89 40.97
C SER A 977 61.73 -2.25 41.04
N LEU A 978 62.25 -3.38 40.50
CA LEU A 978 62.80 -3.71 39.15
C LEU A 978 63.25 -5.21 39.12
N ASN A 979 62.81 -5.99 38.10
CA ASN A 979 63.36 -7.30 37.67
C ASN A 979 63.36 -8.47 38.72
N ALA A 980 63.56 -9.76 38.39
CA ALA A 980 64.16 -10.39 37.20
C ALA A 980 63.58 -11.80 36.87
N SER A 981 64.04 -12.39 35.75
CA SER A 981 64.12 -13.83 35.38
C SER A 981 63.03 -14.80 35.87
N ALA A 982 62.12 -15.36 35.06
CA ALA A 982 62.31 -16.15 33.82
C ALA A 982 62.94 -17.54 34.02
N GLU A 983 62.13 -18.58 33.79
CA GLU A 983 62.50 -19.80 33.05
C GLU A 983 61.22 -20.45 32.47
N ALA A 984 61.35 -21.35 31.49
CA ALA A 984 60.24 -21.85 30.69
C ALA A 984 60.13 -23.37 30.66
N GLN A 985 58.90 -23.91 30.71
CA GLN A 985 58.60 -25.28 30.28
C GLN A 985 57.16 -25.39 29.76
N ASN A 986 57.01 -25.99 28.58
CA ASN A 986 55.70 -26.37 28.03
C ASN A 986 55.18 -27.65 28.70
N SER A 987 53.88 -27.72 28.95
CA SER A 987 53.10 -28.95 28.82
C SER A 987 51.61 -28.63 28.63
N ASP A 988 50.87 -29.60 28.09
CA ASP A 988 49.58 -29.41 27.43
C ASP A 988 48.42 -28.90 28.30
N ALA A 989 47.63 -27.99 27.73
CA ALA A 989 46.29 -27.65 28.21
C ALA A 989 45.30 -27.51 27.04
N GLN A 990 44.61 -28.62 26.76
CA GLN A 990 43.31 -28.76 26.08
C GLN A 990 42.82 -27.61 25.17
N LYS A 991 42.63 -27.93 23.87
CA LYS A 991 41.74 -27.16 22.98
C LYS A 991 40.32 -27.12 23.57
N THR A 992 39.98 -26.01 24.22
CA THR A 992 38.59 -25.64 24.46
C THR A 992 38.06 -24.98 23.19
N GLU A 993 36.92 -25.46 22.67
CA GLU A 993 36.32 -24.86 21.49
C GLU A 993 35.87 -23.43 21.80
N GLY A 994 36.46 -22.45 21.10
CA GLY A 994 36.16 -21.05 21.34
C GLY A 994 34.66 -20.76 21.15
N PRO A 995 33.99 -20.05 22.09
CA PRO A 995 32.54 -19.87 22.07
C PRO A 995 32.03 -19.17 20.80
N VAL A 996 32.91 -18.48 20.08
CA VAL A 996 32.62 -17.83 18.78
C VAL A 996 32.38 -18.86 17.66
N VAL A 997 33.14 -19.96 17.62
CA VAL A 997 32.94 -21.05 16.66
C VAL A 997 31.62 -21.75 16.97
N ILE A 998 31.36 -22.01 18.25
CA ILE A 998 30.08 -22.55 18.74
C ILE A 998 28.92 -21.62 18.35
N ILE A 999 29.04 -20.29 18.46
CA ILE A 999 28.00 -19.32 18.03
C ILE A 999 27.77 -19.36 16.51
N LEU A 1000 28.82 -19.42 15.69
CA LEU A 1000 28.68 -19.52 14.23
C LEU A 1000 28.03 -20.84 13.80
N ILE A 1001 28.45 -21.96 14.41
CA ILE A 1001 27.85 -23.28 14.22
C ILE A 1001 26.38 -23.27 14.68
N ILE A 1002 26.06 -22.68 15.84
CA ILE A 1002 24.68 -22.51 16.31
C ILE A 1002 23.84 -21.67 15.34
N ILE A 1003 24.38 -20.59 14.77
CA ILE A 1003 23.67 -19.80 13.76
C ILE A 1003 23.42 -20.62 12.49
N MET A 1004 24.41 -21.38 12.00
CA MET A 1004 24.23 -22.25 10.83
C MET A 1004 23.26 -23.41 11.11
N ILE A 1005 23.31 -24.02 12.30
CA ILE A 1005 22.38 -25.06 12.74
C ILE A 1005 20.97 -24.50 12.90
N ILE A 1006 20.78 -23.34 13.52
CA ILE A 1006 19.47 -22.68 13.62
C ILE A 1006 18.91 -22.38 12.22
N MET A 1007 19.74 -21.87 11.31
CA MET A 1007 19.32 -21.58 9.93
C MET A 1007 19.01 -22.86 9.13
N ALA A 1008 19.79 -23.93 9.31
CA ALA A 1008 19.51 -25.24 8.72
C ALA A 1008 18.23 -25.87 9.29
N ILE A 1009 18.01 -25.78 10.61
CA ILE A 1009 16.79 -26.19 11.29
C ILE A 1009 15.59 -25.38 10.79
N ILE A 1010 15.73 -24.06 10.58
CA ILE A 1010 14.68 -23.23 9.97
C ILE A 1010 14.38 -23.71 8.55
N ILE A 1011 15.39 -24.01 7.72
CA ILE A 1011 15.20 -24.55 6.37
C ILE A 1011 14.51 -25.92 6.39
N ILE A 1012 14.91 -26.83 7.29
CA ILE A 1012 14.31 -28.17 7.43
C ILE A 1012 12.87 -28.07 7.94
N ILE A 1013 12.61 -27.30 8.99
CA ILE A 1013 11.26 -27.06 9.54
C ILE A 1013 10.37 -26.40 8.47
N MET A 1014 10.88 -25.41 7.74
CA MET A 1014 10.12 -24.77 6.66
C MET A 1014 9.90 -25.71 5.47
N GLY A 1015 10.87 -26.56 5.12
CA GLY A 1015 10.69 -27.63 4.14
C GLY A 1015 9.56 -28.58 4.54
N ILE A 1016 9.53 -29.00 5.81
CA ILE A 1016 8.44 -29.82 6.36
C ILE A 1016 7.09 -29.07 6.37
N ILE A 1017 7.08 -27.76 6.67
CA ILE A 1017 5.85 -26.94 6.64
C ILE A 1017 5.33 -26.75 5.21
N ILE A 1018 6.20 -26.51 4.22
CA ILE A 1018 5.84 -26.34 2.80
C ILE A 1018 5.43 -27.68 2.18
N PHE A 1019 6.10 -28.79 2.54
CA PHE A 1019 5.68 -30.14 2.15
C PHE A 1019 4.28 -30.47 2.74
N ARG A 1020 4.04 -30.12 4.01
CA ARG A 1020 2.71 -30.20 4.64
C ARG A 1020 1.70 -29.21 4.03
N GLN A 1021 2.14 -28.11 3.40
CA GLN A 1021 1.26 -27.21 2.65
C GLN A 1021 0.66 -27.93 1.44
N HIS A 1022 1.50 -28.51 0.56
CA HIS A 1022 1.00 -29.24 -0.60
C HIS A 1022 0.24 -30.52 -0.22
N LYS A 1023 0.72 -31.32 0.75
CA LYS A 1023 0.03 -32.57 1.12
C LYS A 1023 -1.38 -32.37 1.73
N GLY A 1024 -1.72 -31.17 2.16
CA GLY A 1024 -3.07 -30.85 2.67
C GLY A 1024 -3.97 -30.08 1.71
N GLU A 1025 -3.54 -29.80 0.47
CA GLU A 1025 -4.42 -29.24 -0.56
C GLU A 1025 -5.51 -30.25 -0.98
N GLY A 1026 -5.25 -31.56 -0.84
CA GLY A 1026 -6.21 -32.64 -1.04
C GLY A 1026 -7.04 -33.05 0.19
N ASN A 1027 -7.23 -32.18 1.19
CA ASN A 1027 -7.92 -32.56 2.44
C ASN A 1027 -8.93 -31.50 2.94
N SER A 1028 -9.86 -31.11 2.07
CA SER A 1028 -10.90 -30.10 2.30
C SER A 1028 -12.31 -30.70 2.34
N GLN A 1029 -12.66 -31.33 3.47
CA GLN A 1029 -14.01 -31.58 4.04
C GLN A 1029 -15.13 -32.29 3.21
N ASN A 1030 -15.08 -32.36 1.87
CA ASN A 1030 -16.15 -32.92 1.02
C ASN A 1030 -15.91 -34.37 0.54
N GLN A 1031 -14.74 -34.96 0.81
CA GLN A 1031 -14.28 -36.17 0.10
C GLN A 1031 -14.58 -37.51 0.80
N LYS A 1032 -15.40 -37.53 1.86
CA LYS A 1032 -15.73 -38.76 2.61
C LYS A 1032 -16.53 -39.84 1.84
N ASN A 1033 -17.02 -39.52 0.64
CA ASN A 1033 -17.78 -40.46 -0.20
C ASN A 1033 -16.98 -41.00 -1.42
N TYR A 1034 -15.67 -40.71 -1.54
CA TYR A 1034 -14.89 -41.09 -2.74
C TYR A 1034 -13.65 -41.96 -2.46
N GLU A 1035 -13.31 -42.24 -1.20
CA GLU A 1035 -12.18 -43.12 -0.85
C GLU A 1035 -12.58 -44.60 -0.86
N ARG A 1036 -12.93 -45.11 -2.05
CA ARG A 1036 -12.93 -46.55 -2.36
C ARG A 1036 -12.65 -46.72 -3.85
N ASN A 1037 -11.43 -47.16 -4.17
CA ASN A 1037 -10.83 -47.37 -5.52
C ASN A 1037 -9.94 -46.23 -6.06
N LYS A 1038 -8.80 -45.96 -5.40
CA LYS A 1038 -7.53 -45.68 -6.12
C LYS A 1038 -6.28 -45.89 -5.24
N GLU A 1039 -5.75 -47.10 -5.26
CA GLU A 1039 -4.31 -47.30 -5.09
C GLU A 1039 -3.69 -47.54 -6.48
N ASP A 1040 -2.36 -47.44 -6.55
CA ASP A 1040 -1.49 -47.59 -7.73
C ASP A 1040 -1.46 -46.49 -8.83
N GLU A 1041 -0.31 -46.47 -9.50
CA GLU A 1041 0.17 -45.68 -10.66
C GLU A 1041 0.32 -44.14 -10.61
N GLU A 1042 -0.34 -43.35 -9.75
CA GLU A 1042 -0.22 -41.86 -9.82
C GLU A 1042 0.83 -41.19 -8.90
N VAL A 1043 1.62 -41.95 -8.13
CA VAL A 1043 2.54 -41.39 -7.10
C VAL A 1043 3.95 -41.03 -7.60
N ALA A 1044 4.37 -41.54 -8.77
CA ALA A 1044 5.76 -41.44 -9.22
C ALA A 1044 6.16 -40.06 -9.78
N GLN A 1045 5.46 -39.56 -10.81
CA GLN A 1045 5.99 -38.48 -11.67
C GLN A 1045 5.84 -37.05 -11.11
N SER A 1046 5.06 -36.82 -10.04
CA SER A 1046 4.90 -35.47 -9.46
C SER A 1046 5.90 -35.15 -8.34
N ARG A 1047 6.52 -36.16 -7.73
CA ARG A 1047 7.62 -36.02 -6.76
C ARG A 1047 8.89 -35.53 -7.45
N ASP A 1048 9.25 -36.25 -8.50
CA ASP A 1048 10.61 -36.31 -9.01
C ASP A 1048 11.17 -34.93 -9.39
N PHE A 1049 10.41 -34.11 -10.11
CA PHE A 1049 10.91 -32.82 -10.62
C PHE A 1049 11.05 -31.71 -9.56
N ARG A 1050 10.23 -31.73 -8.49
CA ARG A 1050 10.32 -30.73 -7.40
C ARG A 1050 11.30 -31.16 -6.31
N GLU A 1051 11.44 -32.46 -6.09
CA GLU A 1051 12.61 -33.00 -5.41
C GLU A 1051 13.86 -32.64 -6.24
N HIS A 1052 13.93 -32.85 -7.55
CA HIS A 1052 15.10 -32.48 -8.37
C HIS A 1052 15.53 -31.01 -8.28
N GLN A 1053 14.66 -30.00 -8.18
CA GLN A 1053 15.15 -28.62 -7.94
C GLN A 1053 15.74 -28.43 -6.53
N HIS A 1054 15.08 -28.95 -5.49
CA HIS A 1054 15.61 -28.87 -4.13
C HIS A 1054 16.86 -29.72 -3.96
N SER A 1055 16.89 -30.90 -4.54
CA SER A 1055 17.97 -31.89 -4.55
C SER A 1055 19.10 -31.53 -5.50
N LEU A 1056 18.92 -30.68 -6.53
CA LEU A 1056 20.02 -30.12 -7.31
C LEU A 1056 20.69 -28.96 -6.56
N LEU A 1057 19.92 -28.13 -5.86
CA LEU A 1057 20.47 -27.11 -4.96
C LEU A 1057 21.09 -27.74 -3.70
N LEU A 1058 20.51 -28.80 -3.15
CA LEU A 1058 21.15 -29.63 -2.14
C LEU A 1058 22.34 -30.40 -2.71
N LEU A 1059 22.33 -30.92 -3.95
CA LEU A 1059 23.52 -31.52 -4.56
C LEU A 1059 24.61 -30.48 -4.69
N LEU A 1060 24.34 -29.27 -5.16
CA LEU A 1060 25.35 -28.22 -5.26
C LEU A 1060 25.87 -27.80 -3.87
N SER A 1061 25.00 -27.78 -2.85
CA SER A 1061 25.41 -27.51 -1.46
C SER A 1061 26.20 -28.66 -0.83
N LEU A 1062 25.81 -29.91 -1.08
CA LEU A 1062 26.44 -31.14 -0.58
C LEU A 1062 27.70 -31.51 -1.38
N LEU A 1063 27.79 -31.12 -2.66
CA LEU A 1063 29.02 -31.16 -3.44
C LEU A 1063 29.99 -30.11 -2.92
N PHE A 1064 29.53 -28.89 -2.62
CA PHE A 1064 30.36 -27.86 -2.00
C PHE A 1064 30.90 -28.34 -0.63
N ILE A 1065 30.04 -28.91 0.23
CA ILE A 1065 30.42 -29.53 1.51
C ILE A 1065 31.34 -30.75 1.30
N SER A 1066 31.04 -31.64 0.37
CA SER A 1066 31.88 -32.83 0.10
C SER A 1066 33.22 -32.49 -0.55
N THR A 1067 33.33 -31.35 -1.26
CA THR A 1067 34.63 -30.78 -1.68
C THR A 1067 35.41 -30.13 -0.54
N MET A 1068 34.77 -29.84 0.60
CA MET A 1068 35.48 -29.51 1.85
C MET A 1068 35.89 -30.79 2.60
N GLU A 1069 35.03 -31.81 2.68
CA GLU A 1069 35.36 -33.11 3.31
C GLU A 1069 36.45 -33.91 2.57
N LYS A 1070 36.73 -33.62 1.30
CA LYS A 1070 37.78 -34.27 0.50
C LYS A 1070 39.14 -33.55 0.53
N ILE A 1071 39.36 -32.71 1.52
CA ILE A 1071 40.69 -32.22 1.91
C ILE A 1071 41.18 -33.14 3.04
N PRO A 1072 42.41 -33.68 3.00
CA PRO A 1072 42.88 -34.61 4.03
C PRO A 1072 42.85 -34.03 5.45
N VAL A 1073 42.53 -34.91 6.41
CA VAL A 1073 42.50 -34.67 7.87
C VAL A 1073 43.91 -34.63 8.44
#